data_AF-A0A0W4ZBD9-F1
#
_entry.id   AF-A0A0W4ZBD9-F1
#
_cell.length_a   1.000
_cell.length_b   1.000
_cell.length_c   1.000
_cell.angle_alpha   90.00
_cell.angle_beta   90.00
_cell.angle_gamma   90.00
#
_symmetry.space_group_name_H-M   'P 1'
#
loop_
_entity.id
_entity.type
_entity.pdbx_description
1 polymer ?
#
loop_
_entity_poly.entity_id
_entity_poly.type
_entity_poly.pdbx_seq_one_letter_code
_entity_poly.pdbx_strand_id
1 'polypeptide(L)'
;MNTVSYDKELKTKYGNVVPPAKSLLDTTEFYDNQEKNRLSNYTDSQILPLINEQDDIGMQYLSSNAVFDSKEYEILSLEDVEKLKKEKHVLLNRIETVRRTLALESKLREAAQSLSRLHSNRGKRISRQVEDQLLISNSKIEEAAEELWRLQKNEHEISIRLLKHTAGVLRYALEKHTMSGHVSNLLQEKKPIDLYDFGELHFYRSINNAELSENTESRKNKINDNISYTLAEIQKRLTISNNQLKSFLAGGKHINNQYTENQLHLNYNSIDVLEILSELEDTICNVHQQYLELKEASLLQIAEFQKNYKYIWDKTDIEDCPIKSYSIEHGQFSIDSLISRVELLTSELSKSKKMYKNLLEKEKVQEENNMTAINSLKLEYENKINDLDIDLSKAKKTIGEFVVRESSISSELYDANEKISEYQQIIDSLNKEIEITKHDKEDDYKKWKDDRENLENIIEDYAKQFKDNEIKFQELNDNYSNLSKSHSDSLSDFQKKIKQKESTLELLQDEISKLRNINAILEEKIQSLHSQYKDEQLTYENKANETIKNLENDIVKLSTEITILKTEIDTISNSKQQEIEKTMITQFENENNYINEETEIFESSKSLQENNLLEITEKNKMMSEKEINLEKRCQLLQSELNGMLNDFEQITRNMLDFESERTHLENTIDTLKEKCEELEGRLSDKKIQWLGKENLSPKKSNTEHDEAMNIALLRKEFRKMVQEIREEHSKKMKAELEERRKIENALRQLKKDMIQNNHI
;
A
#
# COMPACT_ATOMS: atom_id res chain seq x y z
N MET A 1 -28.40 17.88 21.56
CA MET A 1 -28.59 18.89 20.49
C MET A 1 -29.27 18.25 19.29
N ASN A 2 -30.35 18.85 18.78
CA ASN A 2 -31.17 18.31 17.68
C ASN A 2 -30.44 18.40 16.33
N THR A 3 -29.64 17.37 16.00
CA THR A 3 -28.92 17.21 14.73
C THR A 3 -29.83 17.20 13.49
N VAL A 4 -31.11 16.89 13.66
CA VAL A 4 -32.11 16.82 12.59
C VAL A 4 -32.49 18.21 12.05
N SER A 5 -32.38 19.28 12.86
CA SER A 5 -32.74 20.64 12.43
C SER A 5 -31.64 21.30 11.62
N TYR A 6 -30.38 21.05 11.99
CA TYR A 6 -29.20 21.62 11.33
C TYR A 6 -28.97 21.00 9.93
N ASP A 7 -29.24 19.70 9.79
CA ASP A 7 -29.15 18.99 8.51
C ASP A 7 -30.20 19.45 7.48
N LYS A 8 -31.38 19.92 7.92
CA LYS A 8 -32.41 20.47 7.03
C LYS A 8 -32.00 21.83 6.47
N GLU A 9 -31.46 22.70 7.31
CA GLU A 9 -31.02 24.04 6.90
C GLU A 9 -29.81 23.98 5.95
N LEU A 10 -28.87 23.07 6.18
CA LEU A 10 -27.72 22.83 5.29
C LEU A 10 -28.16 22.27 3.93
N LYS A 11 -29.13 21.33 3.90
CA LYS A 11 -29.72 20.80 2.66
C LYS A 11 -30.42 21.86 1.83
N THR A 12 -31.14 22.77 2.47
CA THR A 12 -31.85 23.86 1.77
C THR A 12 -30.91 24.95 1.23
N LYS A 13 -29.73 25.12 1.82
CA LYS A 13 -28.79 26.20 1.47
C LYS A 13 -27.72 25.79 0.45
N TYR A 14 -27.33 24.51 0.43
CA TYR A 14 -26.25 24.03 -0.45
C TYR A 14 -26.69 22.95 -1.46
N GLY A 15 -27.91 22.41 -1.37
CA GLY A 15 -28.27 21.21 -2.14
C GLY A 15 -27.48 19.98 -1.68
N ASN A 16 -27.84 18.79 -2.15
CA ASN A 16 -27.03 17.59 -1.92
C ASN A 16 -25.70 17.73 -2.69
N VAL A 17 -24.73 18.45 -2.14
CA VAL A 17 -23.38 18.52 -2.74
C VAL A 17 -22.65 17.25 -2.35
N VAL A 18 -22.78 16.24 -3.18
CA VAL A 18 -21.85 15.11 -3.21
C VAL A 18 -20.48 15.71 -3.50
N PRO A 19 -19.47 15.52 -2.63
CA PRO A 19 -18.14 16.04 -2.90
C PRO A 19 -17.62 15.50 -4.24
N PRO A 20 -16.88 16.28 -5.03
CA PRO A 20 -16.35 15.82 -6.32
C PRO A 20 -15.59 14.51 -6.15
N ALA A 21 -15.77 13.55 -7.08
CA ALA A 21 -15.15 12.23 -7.02
C ALA A 21 -13.63 12.27 -6.73
N LYS A 22 -12.93 13.28 -7.26
CA LYS A 22 -11.50 13.52 -7.02
C LYS A 22 -11.18 13.86 -5.56
N SER A 23 -12.02 14.67 -4.91
CA SER A 23 -11.87 14.99 -3.48
C SER A 23 -12.14 13.77 -2.59
N LEU A 24 -13.06 12.87 -2.99
CA LEU A 24 -13.32 11.64 -2.26
C LEU A 24 -12.15 10.63 -2.37
N LEU A 25 -11.46 10.59 -3.52
CA LEU A 25 -10.22 9.84 -3.69
C LEU A 25 -9.07 10.44 -2.85
N ASP A 26 -8.81 11.75 -2.99
CA ASP A 26 -7.68 12.43 -2.33
C ASP A 26 -7.81 12.47 -0.80
N THR A 27 -9.02 12.67 -0.27
CA THR A 27 -9.24 12.65 1.18
C THR A 27 -8.94 11.27 1.77
N THR A 28 -9.16 10.20 1.02
CA THR A 28 -8.89 8.83 1.48
C THR A 28 -7.44 8.40 1.35
N GLU A 29 -6.68 8.87 0.36
CA GLU A 29 -5.23 8.67 0.33
C GLU A 29 -4.57 9.31 1.56
N PHE A 30 -5.12 10.43 2.05
CA PHE A 30 -4.68 11.05 3.30
C PHE A 30 -5.02 10.20 4.54
N TYR A 31 -6.20 9.57 4.59
CA TYR A 31 -6.61 8.70 5.71
C TYR A 31 -5.95 7.32 5.69
N ASP A 32 -5.80 6.66 4.54
CA ASP A 32 -5.13 5.35 4.43
C ASP A 32 -3.63 5.47 4.73
N ASN A 33 -2.99 6.61 4.36
CA ASN A 33 -1.63 6.92 4.77
C ASN A 33 -1.54 7.27 6.26
N GLN A 34 -2.56 7.89 6.85
CA GLN A 34 -2.62 8.11 8.30
C GLN A 34 -2.89 6.84 9.09
N GLU A 35 -3.74 5.91 8.66
CA GLU A 35 -3.98 4.64 9.36
C GLU A 35 -2.77 3.71 9.28
N LYS A 36 -2.09 3.65 8.12
CA LYS A 36 -0.82 2.93 7.99
C LYS A 36 0.28 3.55 8.85
N ASN A 37 0.37 4.89 8.92
CA ASN A 37 1.29 5.57 9.84
C ASN A 37 0.87 5.45 11.32
N ARG A 38 -0.43 5.34 11.63
CA ARG A 38 -0.95 5.15 12.99
C ARG A 38 -0.72 3.73 13.51
N LEU A 39 -0.69 2.72 12.64
CA LEU A 39 -0.30 1.35 13.03
C LEU A 39 1.23 1.16 13.08
N SER A 40 2.01 1.91 12.29
CA SER A 40 3.49 1.83 12.33
C SER A 40 4.13 2.66 13.44
N ASN A 41 3.42 3.66 13.98
CA ASN A 41 3.94 4.55 15.03
C ASN A 41 3.36 4.26 16.42
N TYR A 42 3.16 2.98 16.74
CA TYR A 42 3.13 2.53 18.14
C TYR A 42 4.54 2.11 18.56
N THR A 43 5.47 3.06 18.50
CA THR A 43 6.50 3.19 19.52
C THR A 43 6.03 4.32 20.42
N ASP A 44 6.09 4.12 21.73
CA ASP A 44 5.47 4.89 22.83
C ASP A 44 5.79 6.40 22.92
N SER A 45 6.23 7.08 21.84
CA SER A 45 6.88 8.38 21.93
C SER A 45 6.29 9.51 21.07
N GLN A 46 5.13 9.35 20.41
CA GLN A 46 4.57 10.40 19.52
C GLN A 46 3.18 10.96 19.89
N ILE A 47 2.62 10.63 21.06
CA ILE A 47 1.37 11.27 21.55
C ILE A 47 1.65 12.62 22.26
N LEU A 48 2.91 12.96 22.56
CA LEU A 48 3.26 14.22 23.22
C LEU A 48 3.80 15.28 22.25
N PRO A 49 2.94 16.19 21.80
CA PRO A 49 3.33 17.60 21.92
C PRO A 49 2.23 18.51 22.47
N LEU A 50 1.08 17.98 22.88
CA LEU A 50 -0.06 18.82 23.32
C LEU A 50 -0.64 18.46 24.70
N ILE A 51 0.02 17.58 25.45
CA ILE A 51 -0.33 17.29 26.84
C ILE A 51 0.87 17.72 27.69
N ASN A 52 0.68 18.81 28.42
CA ASN A 52 1.65 19.32 29.39
C ASN A 52 1.61 18.36 30.60
N GLU A 53 2.51 17.38 30.66
CA GLU A 53 2.63 16.43 31.78
C GLU A 53 2.80 17.12 33.15
N GLN A 54 3.12 18.42 33.17
CA GLN A 54 3.21 19.22 34.40
C GLN A 54 1.85 19.64 35.00
N ASP A 55 0.75 19.64 34.24
CA ASP A 55 -0.57 20.07 34.75
C ASP A 55 -1.44 18.88 35.16
N ASP A 56 -1.06 18.17 36.22
CA ASP A 56 -1.85 17.09 36.83
C ASP A 56 -3.29 17.52 37.14
N ILE A 57 -3.47 18.77 37.57
CA ILE A 57 -4.78 19.36 37.87
C ILE A 57 -5.59 19.57 36.57
N GLY A 58 -4.94 20.02 35.50
CA GLY A 58 -5.55 20.20 34.19
C GLY A 58 -6.00 18.86 33.60
N MET A 59 -5.16 17.83 33.71
CA MET A 59 -5.48 16.46 33.30
C MET A 59 -6.58 15.82 34.14
N GLN A 60 -6.60 16.07 35.46
CA GLN A 60 -7.68 15.63 36.34
C GLN A 60 -9.00 16.34 36.02
N TYR A 61 -8.96 17.62 35.65
CA TYR A 61 -10.14 18.37 35.20
C TYR A 61 -10.64 17.86 33.84
N LEU A 62 -9.75 17.65 32.86
CA LEU A 62 -10.11 17.13 31.54
C LEU A 62 -10.65 15.70 31.61
N SER A 63 -10.07 14.84 32.43
CA SER A 63 -10.59 13.48 32.65
C SER A 63 -11.93 13.50 33.38
N SER A 64 -12.11 14.35 34.40
CA SER A 64 -13.40 14.56 35.06
C SER A 64 -14.47 15.09 34.09
N ASN A 65 -14.13 16.04 33.22
CA ASN A 65 -15.04 16.53 32.20
C ASN A 65 -15.35 15.48 31.14
N ALA A 66 -14.37 14.69 30.68
CA ALA A 66 -14.61 13.60 29.75
C ALA A 66 -15.52 12.52 30.33
N VAL A 67 -15.38 12.21 31.63
CA VAL A 67 -16.27 11.29 32.36
C VAL A 67 -17.68 11.89 32.48
N PHE A 68 -17.79 13.20 32.71
CA PHE A 68 -19.07 13.92 32.78
C PHE A 68 -19.78 13.99 31.42
N ASP A 69 -19.06 14.34 30.35
CA ASP A 69 -19.59 14.39 28.98
C ASP A 69 -20.00 12.99 28.50
N SER A 70 -19.28 11.96 28.95
CA SER A 70 -19.62 10.57 28.65
C SER A 70 -20.87 10.07 29.37
N LYS A 71 -21.50 10.87 30.25
CA LYS A 71 -22.73 10.51 30.97
C LYS A 71 -23.92 10.28 30.03
N GLU A 72 -23.98 11.05 28.95
CA GLU A 72 -25.08 10.99 27.97
C GLU A 72 -24.92 9.87 26.93
N TYR A 73 -23.80 9.14 26.95
CA TYR A 73 -23.56 8.06 26.00
C TYR A 73 -24.26 6.76 26.41
N GLU A 74 -25.00 6.21 25.44
CA GLU A 74 -25.74 4.96 25.58
C GLU A 74 -24.80 3.74 25.59
N ILE A 75 -24.98 2.86 26.58
CA ILE A 75 -24.28 1.58 26.65
C ILE A 75 -25.16 0.54 25.94
N LEU A 76 -24.81 0.26 24.69
CA LEU A 76 -25.38 -0.80 23.86
C LEU A 76 -25.15 -2.20 24.46
N SER A 77 -26.02 -3.15 24.12
CA SER A 77 -25.87 -4.55 24.52
C SER A 77 -24.70 -5.23 23.77
N LEU A 78 -24.15 -6.30 24.33
CA LEU A 78 -23.05 -7.05 23.71
C LEU A 78 -23.43 -7.59 22.31
N GLU A 79 -24.69 -8.02 22.14
CA GLU A 79 -25.21 -8.50 20.85
C GLU A 79 -25.29 -7.36 19.81
N ASP A 80 -25.71 -6.17 20.21
CA ASP A 80 -25.81 -5.01 19.32
C ASP A 80 -24.44 -4.46 18.94
N VAL A 81 -23.46 -4.50 19.85
CA VAL A 81 -22.07 -4.13 19.57
C VAL A 81 -21.45 -5.10 18.57
N GLU A 82 -21.68 -6.41 18.71
CA GLU A 82 -21.21 -7.40 17.74
C GLU A 82 -21.88 -7.22 16.37
N LYS A 83 -23.19 -6.92 16.33
CA LYS A 83 -23.91 -6.59 15.09
C LYS A 83 -23.31 -5.35 14.42
N LEU A 84 -23.11 -4.26 15.15
CA LEU A 84 -22.50 -3.02 14.64
C LEU A 84 -21.05 -3.21 14.19
N LYS A 85 -20.27 -4.05 14.86
CA LYS A 85 -18.91 -4.40 14.42
C LYS A 85 -18.92 -5.21 13.12
N LYS A 86 -19.83 -6.18 12.99
CA LYS A 86 -20.02 -6.95 11.74
C LYS A 86 -20.49 -6.04 10.61
N GLU A 87 -21.45 -5.16 10.86
CA GLU A 87 -21.93 -4.17 9.90
C GLU A 87 -20.83 -3.21 9.47
N LYS A 88 -20.03 -2.68 10.40
CA LYS A 88 -18.85 -1.87 10.10
C LYS A 88 -17.86 -2.62 9.20
N HIS A 89 -17.56 -3.87 9.49
CA HIS A 89 -16.64 -4.67 8.67
C HIS A 89 -17.18 -4.88 7.24
N VAL A 90 -18.46 -5.21 7.10
CA VAL A 90 -19.11 -5.36 5.78
C VAL A 90 -19.12 -4.04 5.02
N LEU A 91 -19.42 -2.92 5.70
CA LEU A 91 -19.39 -1.59 5.10
C LEU A 91 -17.99 -1.18 4.66
N LEU A 92 -16.95 -1.45 5.44
CA LEU A 92 -15.56 -1.18 5.05
C LEU A 92 -15.16 -1.96 3.79
N ASN A 93 -15.50 -3.26 3.73
CA ASN A 93 -15.26 -4.06 2.52
C ASN A 93 -16.01 -3.49 1.32
N ARG A 94 -17.28 -3.07 1.50
CA ARG A 94 -18.07 -2.44 0.43
C ARG A 94 -17.47 -1.10 -0.01
N ILE A 95 -17.06 -0.24 0.92
CA ILE A 95 -16.37 1.03 0.65
C ILE A 95 -15.11 0.77 -0.18
N GLU A 96 -14.31 -0.23 0.20
CA GLU A 96 -13.09 -0.57 -0.54
C GLU A 96 -13.39 -1.08 -1.96
N THR A 97 -14.47 -1.86 -2.16
CA THR A 97 -14.90 -2.26 -3.51
C THR A 97 -15.36 -1.07 -4.35
N VAL A 98 -16.18 -0.17 -3.81
CA VAL A 98 -16.68 1.01 -4.52
C VAL A 98 -15.56 2.01 -4.80
N ARG A 99 -14.57 2.12 -3.91
CA ARG A 99 -13.33 2.88 -4.14
C ARG A 99 -12.56 2.37 -5.35
N ARG A 100 -12.34 1.05 -5.43
CA ARG A 100 -11.65 0.44 -6.58
C ARG A 100 -12.43 0.67 -7.89
N THR A 101 -13.76 0.54 -7.87
CA THR A 101 -14.58 0.81 -9.06
C THR A 101 -14.54 2.28 -9.47
N LEU A 102 -14.61 3.20 -8.50
CA LEU A 102 -14.49 4.65 -8.76
C LEU A 102 -13.11 5.01 -9.35
N ALA A 103 -12.03 4.42 -8.83
CA ALA A 103 -10.68 4.64 -9.36
C ALA A 103 -10.54 4.13 -10.80
N LEU A 104 -11.10 2.95 -11.10
CA LEU A 104 -11.11 2.39 -12.45
C LEU A 104 -11.96 3.24 -13.41
N GLU A 105 -13.16 3.64 -13.00
CA GLU A 105 -14.03 4.50 -13.81
C GLU A 105 -13.42 5.89 -14.03
N SER A 106 -12.73 6.49 -13.05
CA SER A 106 -12.01 7.76 -13.24
C SER A 106 -10.89 7.64 -14.28
N LYS A 107 -10.15 6.53 -14.28
CA LYS A 107 -9.13 6.24 -15.31
C LYS A 107 -9.77 6.02 -16.68
N LEU A 108 -10.91 5.33 -16.75
CA LEU A 108 -11.67 5.15 -17.98
C LEU A 108 -12.18 6.49 -18.52
N ARG A 109 -12.63 7.41 -17.67
CA ARG A 109 -12.98 8.77 -18.08
C ARG A 109 -11.78 9.53 -18.61
N GLU A 110 -10.63 9.46 -17.96
CA GLU A 110 -9.40 10.13 -18.45
C GLU A 110 -8.96 9.58 -19.81
N ALA A 111 -9.06 8.26 -20.01
CA ALA A 111 -8.83 7.62 -21.30
C ALA A 111 -9.89 8.01 -22.35
N ALA A 112 -11.17 8.05 -21.98
CA ALA A 112 -12.25 8.49 -22.87
C ALA A 112 -12.11 9.98 -23.23
N GLN A 113 -11.61 10.81 -22.30
CA GLN A 113 -11.36 12.23 -22.52
C GLN A 113 -10.14 12.45 -23.42
N SER A 114 -9.08 11.65 -23.28
CA SER A 114 -7.94 11.69 -24.20
C SER A 114 -8.32 11.21 -25.60
N LEU A 115 -9.16 10.17 -25.72
CA LEU A 115 -9.75 9.70 -26.97
C LEU A 115 -10.66 10.77 -27.60
N SER A 116 -11.51 11.44 -26.82
CA SER A 116 -12.34 12.55 -27.31
C SER A 116 -11.49 13.67 -27.91
N ARG A 117 -10.40 14.06 -27.24
CA ARG A 117 -9.44 15.06 -27.76
C ARG A 117 -8.79 14.60 -29.07
N LEU A 118 -8.41 13.34 -29.19
CA LEU A 118 -7.78 12.78 -30.40
C LEU A 118 -8.75 12.59 -31.58
N HIS A 119 -10.01 12.26 -31.28
CA HIS A 119 -11.05 12.02 -32.29
C HIS A 119 -11.85 13.27 -32.68
N SER A 120 -11.60 14.41 -32.02
CA SER A 120 -12.19 15.72 -32.36
C SER A 120 -11.98 16.12 -33.83
N ASN A 121 -10.85 15.73 -34.43
CA ASN A 121 -10.52 16.01 -35.84
C ASN A 121 -10.80 14.84 -36.81
N ARG A 122 -11.19 13.64 -36.31
CA ARG A 122 -11.41 12.42 -37.11
C ARG A 122 -12.90 12.07 -37.17
N GLY A 123 -13.69 12.88 -37.87
CA GLY A 123 -15.05 12.57 -38.33
C GLY A 123 -16.18 12.68 -37.28
N LYS A 124 -17.29 13.34 -37.69
CA LYS A 124 -18.46 13.63 -36.83
C LYS A 124 -19.16 12.41 -36.20
N ARG A 125 -19.06 11.22 -36.80
CA ARG A 125 -19.71 9.99 -36.27
C ARG A 125 -18.92 9.38 -35.12
N ILE A 126 -17.60 9.29 -35.25
CA ILE A 126 -16.71 8.71 -34.23
C ILE A 126 -16.62 9.64 -33.03
N SER A 127 -16.54 10.95 -33.26
CA SER A 127 -16.59 11.97 -32.19
C SER A 127 -17.86 11.85 -31.34
N ARG A 128 -19.06 11.68 -31.94
CA ARG A 128 -20.32 11.48 -31.17
C ARG A 128 -20.31 10.21 -30.33
N GLN A 129 -19.83 9.10 -30.87
CA GLN A 129 -19.78 7.84 -30.15
C GLN A 129 -18.83 7.88 -28.95
N VAL A 130 -17.72 8.61 -29.06
CA VAL A 130 -16.78 8.85 -27.94
C VAL A 130 -17.37 9.84 -26.93
N GLU A 131 -18.09 10.86 -27.38
CA GLU A 131 -18.82 11.80 -26.52
C GLU A 131 -19.89 11.07 -25.68
N ASP A 132 -20.66 10.18 -26.29
CA ASP A 132 -21.68 9.37 -25.62
C ASP A 132 -21.04 8.41 -24.58
N GLN A 133 -19.90 7.80 -24.90
CA GLN A 133 -19.15 6.97 -23.94
C GLN A 133 -18.59 7.79 -22.78
N LEU A 134 -18.16 9.03 -23.02
CA LEU A 134 -17.67 9.95 -22.00
C LEU A 134 -18.82 10.34 -21.05
N LEU A 135 -20.00 10.65 -21.57
CA LEU A 135 -21.20 10.94 -20.77
C LEU A 135 -21.61 9.74 -19.89
N ILE A 136 -21.59 8.53 -20.44
CA ILE A 136 -21.87 7.30 -19.67
C ILE A 136 -20.83 7.11 -18.55
N SER A 137 -19.55 7.29 -18.84
CA SER A 137 -18.49 7.17 -17.84
C SER A 137 -18.60 8.24 -16.75
N ASN A 138 -18.95 9.48 -17.10
CA ASN A 138 -19.23 10.54 -16.13
C ASN A 138 -20.40 10.18 -15.20
N SER A 139 -21.52 9.71 -15.75
CA SER A 139 -22.68 9.32 -14.97
C SER A 139 -22.36 8.18 -13.99
N LYS A 140 -21.56 7.19 -14.41
CA LYS A 140 -21.10 6.10 -13.55
C LYS A 140 -20.16 6.57 -12.43
N ILE A 141 -19.31 7.56 -12.71
CA ILE A 141 -18.43 8.16 -11.69
C ILE A 141 -19.25 8.91 -10.65
N GLU A 142 -20.27 9.65 -11.08
CA GLU A 142 -21.19 10.36 -10.18
C GLU A 142 -21.97 9.36 -9.31
N GLU A 143 -22.51 8.29 -9.88
CA GLU A 143 -23.21 7.24 -9.14
C GLU A 143 -22.30 6.52 -8.14
N ALA A 144 -21.07 6.16 -8.54
CA ALA A 144 -20.09 5.54 -7.65
C ALA A 144 -19.61 6.50 -6.55
N ALA A 145 -19.48 7.79 -6.83
CA ALA A 145 -19.13 8.81 -5.84
C ALA A 145 -20.25 9.01 -4.81
N GLU A 146 -21.51 9.02 -5.26
CA GLU A 146 -22.68 9.08 -4.40
C GLU A 146 -22.78 7.87 -3.48
N GLU A 147 -22.59 6.66 -4.02
CA GLU A 147 -22.62 5.43 -3.23
C GLU A 147 -21.50 5.42 -2.19
N LEU A 148 -20.28 5.82 -2.59
CA LEU A 148 -19.12 5.90 -1.69
C LEU A 148 -19.35 6.89 -0.55
N TRP A 149 -19.87 8.08 -0.86
CA TRP A 149 -20.15 9.09 0.16
C TRP A 149 -21.23 8.63 1.15
N ARG A 150 -22.29 7.99 0.65
CA ARG A 150 -23.34 7.41 1.50
C ARG A 150 -22.79 6.32 2.42
N LEU A 151 -21.96 5.42 1.88
CA LEU A 151 -21.36 4.33 2.65
C LEU A 151 -20.39 4.85 3.71
N GLN A 152 -19.55 5.85 3.37
CA GLN A 152 -18.65 6.51 4.32
C GLN A 152 -19.42 7.21 5.45
N LYS A 153 -20.53 7.90 5.13
CA LYS A 153 -21.39 8.52 6.15
C LYS A 153 -21.93 7.47 7.12
N ASN A 154 -22.39 6.34 6.61
CA ASN A 154 -22.92 5.25 7.43
C ASN A 154 -21.83 4.60 8.29
N GLU A 155 -20.63 4.39 7.75
CA GLU A 155 -19.47 3.88 8.51
C GLU A 155 -19.11 4.83 9.65
N HIS A 156 -19.05 6.14 9.37
CA HIS A 156 -18.74 7.15 10.38
C HIS A 156 -19.78 7.17 11.50
N GLU A 157 -21.06 7.06 11.17
CA GLU A 157 -22.14 7.00 12.16
C GLU A 157 -22.02 5.77 13.07
N ILE A 158 -21.71 4.59 12.51
CA ILE A 158 -21.49 3.36 13.28
C ILE A 158 -20.23 3.48 14.15
N SER A 159 -19.14 4.04 13.61
CA SER A 159 -17.91 4.29 14.35
C SER A 159 -18.12 5.24 15.53
N ILE A 160 -18.90 6.31 15.36
CA ILE A 160 -19.30 7.20 16.46
C ILE A 160 -20.13 6.44 17.50
N ARG A 161 -21.10 5.61 17.09
CA ARG A 161 -21.92 4.83 18.04
C ARG A 161 -21.07 3.84 18.83
N LEU A 162 -20.13 3.15 18.19
CA LEU A 162 -19.17 2.27 18.86
C LEU A 162 -18.28 3.05 19.84
N LEU A 163 -17.79 4.22 19.45
CA LEU A 163 -16.95 5.06 20.30
C LEU A 163 -17.71 5.58 21.53
N LYS A 164 -18.95 6.03 21.35
CA LYS A 164 -19.86 6.42 22.44
C LYS A 164 -20.10 5.27 23.41
N HIS A 165 -20.36 4.06 22.90
CA HIS A 165 -20.47 2.86 23.72
C HIS A 165 -19.17 2.58 24.48
N THR A 166 -17.99 2.63 23.84
CA THR A 166 -16.72 2.41 24.54
C THR A 166 -16.46 3.43 25.64
N ALA A 167 -16.74 4.71 25.39
CA ALA A 167 -16.62 5.77 26.38
C ALA A 167 -17.62 5.57 27.54
N GLY A 168 -18.85 5.17 27.24
CA GLY A 168 -19.88 4.83 28.24
C GLY A 168 -19.50 3.63 29.12
N VAL A 169 -18.90 2.58 28.52
CA VAL A 169 -18.40 1.41 29.26
C VAL A 169 -17.20 1.76 30.14
N LEU A 170 -16.26 2.55 29.63
CA LEU A 170 -15.10 3.01 30.42
C LEU A 170 -15.54 3.87 31.62
N ARG A 171 -16.51 4.76 31.41
CA ARG A 171 -17.14 5.54 32.49
C ARG A 171 -17.80 4.61 33.52
N TYR A 172 -18.63 3.66 33.07
CA TYR A 172 -19.32 2.71 33.95
C TYR A 172 -18.34 1.85 34.77
N ALA A 173 -17.23 1.43 34.15
CA ALA A 173 -16.15 0.75 34.85
C ALA A 173 -15.53 1.66 35.92
N LEU A 174 -15.17 2.89 35.58
CA LEU A 174 -14.58 3.86 36.51
C LEU A 174 -15.51 4.20 37.69
N GLU A 175 -16.81 4.38 37.42
CA GLU A 175 -17.84 4.64 38.44
C GLU A 175 -18.01 3.43 39.37
N LYS A 176 -18.00 2.21 38.84
CA LYS A 176 -18.04 0.99 39.64
C LYS A 176 -16.78 0.83 40.52
N HIS A 177 -15.61 1.19 40.00
CA HIS A 177 -14.35 1.15 40.75
C HIS A 177 -14.28 2.22 41.85
N THR A 178 -14.89 3.40 41.67
CA THR A 178 -14.95 4.46 42.69
C THR A 178 -16.01 4.19 43.76
N MET A 179 -17.15 3.56 43.42
CA MET A 179 -18.20 3.16 44.36
C MET A 179 -17.86 1.89 45.16
N SER A 180 -16.90 1.08 44.73
CA SER A 180 -16.46 -0.15 45.42
C SER A 180 -15.48 0.06 46.58
N GLY A 181 -15.24 1.31 47.01
CA GLY A 181 -14.63 1.59 48.32
C GLY A 181 -13.19 1.11 48.51
N HIS A 182 -12.31 1.26 47.51
CA HIS A 182 -10.86 1.24 47.69
C HIS A 182 -10.23 2.38 46.89
N VAL A 183 -10.51 3.62 47.31
CA VAL A 183 -9.79 4.81 46.83
C VAL A 183 -8.57 5.01 47.74
N SER A 184 -7.57 4.18 47.54
CA SER A 184 -6.21 4.37 48.04
C SER A 184 -5.33 3.34 47.37
N ASN A 185 -4.87 3.62 46.14
CA ASN A 185 -3.66 3.01 45.52
C ASN A 185 -3.41 3.39 44.04
N LEU A 186 -4.11 4.35 43.43
CA LEU A 186 -3.81 4.76 42.04
C LEU A 186 -2.90 6.00 41.90
N LEU A 187 -2.45 6.60 43.01
CA LEU A 187 -1.46 7.69 43.03
C LEU A 187 -0.27 7.36 43.94
N GLN A 188 0.13 6.09 44.00
CA GLN A 188 1.47 5.73 44.43
C GLN A 188 2.12 4.91 43.34
N GLU A 189 3.22 5.46 42.83
CA GLU A 189 4.14 4.91 41.83
C GLU A 189 4.13 3.38 41.84
N LYS A 190 3.64 2.78 40.74
CA LYS A 190 3.86 1.36 40.48
C LYS A 190 4.61 1.18 39.17
N LYS A 191 5.73 0.47 39.33
CA LYS A 191 6.49 -0.30 38.35
C LYS A 191 5.56 -1.08 37.38
N PRO A 192 6.03 -1.40 36.17
CA PRO A 192 5.20 -1.89 35.07
C PRO A 192 4.42 -3.15 35.47
N ILE A 193 3.15 -3.16 35.08
CA ILE A 193 2.17 -4.22 35.33
C ILE A 193 2.50 -5.42 34.42
N ASP A 194 2.78 -6.57 35.05
CA ASP A 194 2.85 -7.87 34.38
C ASP A 194 1.43 -8.36 34.04
N LEU A 195 1.26 -8.73 32.78
CA LEU A 195 -0.02 -8.96 32.09
C LEU A 195 -0.54 -10.40 32.24
N TYR A 196 -0.58 -10.98 33.44
CA TYR A 196 -1.25 -12.28 33.66
C TYR A 196 -1.82 -12.40 35.08
N ASP A 197 -2.98 -11.77 35.32
CA ASP A 197 -3.85 -12.17 36.43
C ASP A 197 -5.34 -11.85 36.15
N PHE A 198 -5.92 -12.58 35.20
CA PHE A 198 -7.35 -12.53 34.84
C PHE A 198 -8.00 -13.91 35.00
N GLY A 199 -7.72 -14.57 36.13
CA GLY A 199 -8.06 -15.98 36.35
C GLY A 199 -9.21 -16.29 37.32
N GLU A 200 -9.68 -15.36 38.15
CA GLU A 200 -10.63 -15.72 39.23
C GLU A 200 -11.81 -14.75 39.35
N LEU A 201 -12.81 -14.97 38.49
CA LEU A 201 -14.18 -14.55 38.73
C LEU A 201 -14.80 -15.41 39.85
N HIS A 202 -14.88 -14.83 41.04
CA HIS A 202 -15.67 -15.32 42.17
C HIS A 202 -17.17 -15.40 41.80
N PHE A 203 -17.67 -16.62 41.59
CA PHE A 203 -19.07 -16.96 41.87
C PHE A 203 -19.10 -18.01 42.99
N TYR A 204 -19.98 -17.80 43.97
CA TYR A 204 -20.05 -18.40 45.32
C TYR A 204 -19.24 -17.72 46.42
N ARG A 205 -19.78 -16.59 46.91
CA ARG A 205 -19.63 -16.15 48.29
C ARG A 205 -20.91 -16.44 49.07
N SER A 206 -20.88 -17.47 49.91
CA SER A 206 -21.79 -17.77 51.04
C SER A 206 -21.33 -19.14 51.56
N ILE A 207 -20.90 -19.39 52.80
CA ILE A 207 -21.28 -18.90 54.12
C ILE A 207 -20.14 -19.37 55.08
N ASN A 208 -20.01 -18.70 56.24
CA ASN A 208 -19.16 -19.01 57.41
C ASN A 208 -17.72 -18.48 57.40
N ASN A 209 -17.57 -17.23 57.85
CA ASN A 209 -16.38 -16.79 58.60
C ASN A 209 -16.85 -16.30 59.98
N ALA A 210 -16.77 -17.19 60.96
CA ALA A 210 -16.55 -16.81 62.34
C ALA A 210 -15.36 -17.65 62.82
N GLU A 211 -14.39 -16.98 63.42
CA GLU A 211 -13.12 -17.49 63.97
C GLU A 211 -11.93 -17.59 63.00
N LEU A 212 -10.95 -16.71 63.27
CA LEU A 212 -9.53 -16.66 62.84
C LEU A 212 -9.14 -15.33 62.17
N SER A 213 -9.35 -14.25 62.92
CA SER A 213 -8.66 -12.96 62.73
C SER A 213 -7.77 -12.73 63.94
N GLU A 214 -6.57 -13.31 63.93
CA GLU A 214 -5.39 -12.90 64.70
C GLU A 214 -4.29 -13.92 64.42
N ASN A 215 -3.39 -13.66 63.45
CA ASN A 215 -1.99 -14.18 63.37
C ASN A 215 -1.29 -14.03 62.01
N THR A 216 -1.83 -13.33 61.02
CA THR A 216 -1.20 -13.19 59.70
C THR A 216 -0.21 -12.03 59.59
N GLU A 217 -0.35 -10.98 60.40
CA GLU A 217 0.58 -9.82 60.40
C GLU A 217 1.88 -10.08 61.18
N SER A 218 1.83 -10.85 62.27
CA SER A 218 3.03 -11.18 63.05
C SER A 218 3.99 -12.14 62.33
N ARG A 219 3.46 -13.00 61.45
CA ARG A 219 4.27 -13.89 60.59
C ARG A 219 4.90 -13.16 59.41
N LYS A 220 4.19 -12.20 58.79
CA LYS A 220 4.74 -11.40 57.68
C LYS A 220 5.88 -10.49 58.15
N ASN A 221 5.76 -9.88 59.32
CA ASN A 221 6.82 -9.01 59.85
C ASN A 221 8.09 -9.80 60.22
N LYS A 222 7.97 -11.00 60.82
CA LYS A 222 9.13 -11.86 61.10
C LYS A 222 9.84 -12.38 59.84
N ILE A 223 9.10 -12.63 58.77
CA ILE A 223 9.69 -13.08 57.49
C ILE A 223 10.39 -11.90 56.81
N ASN A 224 9.81 -10.70 56.83
CA ASN A 224 10.45 -9.50 56.30
C ASN A 224 11.71 -9.11 57.08
N ASP A 225 11.69 -9.19 58.41
CA ASP A 225 12.86 -8.86 59.23
C ASP A 225 14.00 -9.86 59.00
N ASN A 226 13.70 -11.16 58.82
CA ASN A 226 14.69 -12.17 58.47
C ASN A 226 15.24 -12.01 57.06
N ILE A 227 14.41 -11.60 56.09
CA ILE A 227 14.86 -11.31 54.73
C ILE A 227 15.74 -10.05 54.73
N SER A 228 15.37 -9.00 55.46
CA SER A 228 16.20 -7.79 55.60
C SER A 228 17.52 -8.07 56.31
N TYR A 229 17.52 -8.91 57.36
CA TYR A 229 18.74 -9.30 58.06
C TYR A 229 19.67 -10.14 57.17
N THR A 230 19.13 -11.12 56.44
CA THR A 230 19.91 -11.94 55.50
C THR A 230 20.42 -11.14 54.29
N LEU A 231 19.63 -10.19 53.78
CA LEU A 231 20.06 -9.30 52.71
C LEU A 231 21.17 -8.35 53.18
N ALA A 232 21.08 -7.84 54.41
CA ALA A 232 22.13 -7.01 55.01
C ALA A 232 23.41 -7.82 55.31
N GLU A 233 23.28 -9.09 55.70
CA GLU A 233 24.41 -10.02 55.88
C GLU A 233 25.09 -10.35 54.54
N ILE A 234 24.30 -10.58 53.48
CA ILE A 234 24.80 -10.80 52.12
C ILE A 234 25.46 -9.53 51.57
N GLN A 235 24.89 -8.35 51.80
CA GLN A 235 25.50 -7.07 51.42
C GLN A 235 26.80 -6.79 52.19
N LYS A 236 26.88 -7.13 53.48
CA LYS A 236 28.13 -7.07 54.25
C LYS A 236 29.17 -8.03 53.69
N ARG A 237 28.79 -9.26 53.34
CA ARG A 237 29.72 -10.22 52.70
C ARG A 237 30.17 -9.77 51.32
N LEU A 238 29.28 -9.20 50.51
CA LEU A 238 29.61 -8.62 49.21
C LEU A 238 30.51 -7.40 49.33
N THR A 239 30.31 -6.53 50.33
CA THR A 239 31.18 -5.39 50.57
C THR A 239 32.54 -5.80 51.13
N ILE A 240 32.60 -6.82 52.00
CA ILE A 240 33.87 -7.41 52.44
C ILE A 240 34.60 -8.07 51.27
N SER A 241 33.92 -8.86 50.45
CA SER A 241 34.49 -9.50 49.26
C SER A 241 34.90 -8.46 48.20
N ASN A 242 34.12 -7.39 48.00
CA ASN A 242 34.48 -6.31 47.10
C ASN A 242 35.62 -5.46 47.65
N ASN A 243 35.71 -5.24 48.96
CA ASN A 243 36.85 -4.55 49.57
C ASN A 243 38.11 -5.42 49.55
N GLN A 244 37.97 -6.74 49.67
CA GLN A 244 39.05 -7.71 49.44
C GLN A 244 39.49 -7.67 47.97
N LEU A 245 38.58 -7.76 47.01
CA LEU A 245 38.88 -7.61 45.58
C LEU A 245 39.48 -6.25 45.25
N LYS A 246 39.00 -5.17 45.88
CA LYS A 246 39.53 -3.82 45.72
C LYS A 246 40.90 -3.66 46.39
N SER A 247 41.20 -4.41 47.44
CA SER A 247 42.55 -4.50 48.02
C SER A 247 43.50 -5.34 47.18
N PHE A 248 43.01 -6.41 46.53
CA PHE A 248 43.76 -7.19 45.55
C PHE A 248 44.05 -6.38 44.27
N LEU A 249 43.07 -5.62 43.79
CA LEU A 249 43.22 -4.75 42.62
C LEU A 249 44.01 -3.46 42.93
N ALA A 250 43.92 -2.91 44.15
CA ALA A 250 44.70 -1.73 44.57
C ALA A 250 46.14 -2.06 45.01
N GLY A 251 46.45 -3.34 45.25
CA GLY A 251 47.83 -3.84 45.36
C GLY A 251 48.59 -3.78 44.04
N GLY A 252 47.89 -3.70 42.90
CA GLY A 252 48.44 -3.41 41.59
C GLY A 252 48.34 -1.93 41.22
N LYS A 253 49.31 -1.11 41.65
CA LYS A 253 49.67 0.16 40.98
C LYS A 253 51.07 -0.05 40.43
N HIS A 254 51.36 0.03 39.14
CA HIS A 254 51.05 1.06 38.16
C HIS A 254 51.08 0.46 36.74
N ILE A 255 50.21 0.90 35.85
CA ILE A 255 50.56 1.42 34.51
C ILE A 255 49.31 2.12 33.96
N ASN A 256 49.54 3.36 33.55
CA ASN A 256 48.60 4.31 32.98
C ASN A 256 48.56 4.15 31.44
N ASN A 257 47.59 4.80 30.80
CA ASN A 257 47.47 5.11 29.35
C ASN A 257 46.76 4.02 28.51
N GLN A 258 45.53 4.26 28.03
CA GLN A 258 45.09 5.12 26.90
C GLN A 258 45.07 4.36 25.55
N TYR A 259 43.92 4.45 24.86
CA TYR A 259 43.62 4.03 23.46
C TYR A 259 43.60 2.50 23.22
N THR A 260 42.79 1.88 22.37
CA THR A 260 41.60 2.16 21.53
C THR A 260 41.12 0.78 21.07
N GLU A 261 39.88 0.70 20.58
CA GLU A 261 39.32 -0.46 19.89
C GLU A 261 40.26 -1.12 18.87
N ASN A 262 40.08 -2.44 18.79
CA ASN A 262 40.43 -3.37 17.71
C ASN A 262 41.65 -4.27 17.93
N GLN A 263 41.37 -5.54 17.60
CA GLN A 263 42.26 -6.69 17.41
C GLN A 263 42.43 -7.61 18.64
N LEU A 264 41.53 -8.59 18.67
CA LEU A 264 41.76 -9.90 19.26
C LEU A 264 43.01 -10.53 18.62
N HIS A 265 44.13 -10.48 19.33
CA HIS A 265 45.21 -11.45 19.13
C HIS A 265 45.64 -12.00 20.49
N LEU A 266 45.48 -13.31 20.62
CA LEU A 266 46.02 -14.18 21.65
C LEU A 266 47.51 -13.87 21.89
N ASN A 267 47.83 -13.33 23.06
CA ASN A 267 49.16 -13.49 23.66
C ASN A 267 49.11 -13.13 25.15
N TYR A 268 48.77 -14.10 26.00
CA TYR A 268 49.13 -14.02 27.41
C TYR A 268 50.61 -14.39 27.53
N ASN A 269 51.40 -13.42 27.98
CA ASN A 269 52.84 -13.54 28.10
C ASN A 269 53.21 -14.66 29.09
N SER A 270 54.10 -15.55 28.64
CA SER A 270 54.66 -16.72 29.34
C SER A 270 55.33 -16.43 30.70
N ILE A 271 55.42 -15.16 31.12
CA ILE A 271 56.13 -14.73 32.33
C ILE A 271 55.22 -14.81 33.57
N ASP A 272 53.94 -14.47 33.44
CA ASP A 272 53.01 -14.45 34.58
C ASP A 272 52.64 -15.88 35.04
N VAL A 273 52.66 -16.85 34.13
CA VAL A 273 52.41 -18.27 34.44
C VAL A 273 53.60 -18.89 35.17
N LEU A 274 54.82 -18.45 34.88
CA LEU A 274 56.03 -18.96 35.55
C LEU A 274 56.14 -18.44 37.00
N GLU A 275 55.69 -17.21 37.26
CA GLU A 275 55.70 -16.63 38.61
C GLU A 275 54.66 -17.31 39.52
N ILE A 276 53.46 -17.56 39.00
CA ILE A 276 52.42 -18.32 39.72
C ILE A 276 52.85 -19.78 39.98
N LEU A 277 53.56 -20.41 39.03
CA LEU A 277 54.09 -21.76 39.22
C LEU A 277 55.22 -21.80 40.26
N SER A 278 56.08 -20.78 40.31
CA SER A 278 57.13 -20.64 41.34
C SER A 278 56.53 -20.49 42.73
N GLU A 279 55.48 -19.67 42.89
CA GLU A 279 54.79 -19.51 44.18
C GLU A 279 54.09 -20.82 44.62
N LEU A 280 53.60 -21.61 43.67
CA LEU A 280 53.03 -22.94 43.94
C LEU A 280 54.10 -23.95 44.35
N GLU A 281 55.28 -23.94 43.73
CA GLU A 281 56.40 -24.80 44.13
C GLU A 281 56.91 -24.45 45.54
N ASP A 282 57.02 -23.15 45.87
CA ASP A 282 57.47 -22.69 47.20
C ASP A 282 56.47 -23.07 48.30
N THR A 283 55.17 -22.99 48.02
CA THR A 283 54.14 -23.41 49.00
C THR A 283 54.13 -24.92 49.20
N ILE A 284 54.33 -25.72 48.15
CA ILE A 284 54.47 -27.18 48.25
C ILE A 284 55.71 -27.56 49.05
N CYS A 285 56.84 -26.88 48.83
CA CYS A 285 58.07 -27.11 49.58
C CYS A 285 57.90 -26.79 51.07
N ASN A 286 57.21 -25.69 51.41
CA ASN A 286 56.91 -25.33 52.79
C ASN A 286 55.99 -26.36 53.49
N VAL A 287 54.97 -26.87 52.80
CA VAL A 287 54.12 -27.94 53.36
C VAL A 287 54.90 -29.22 53.58
N HIS A 288 55.83 -29.56 52.67
CA HIS A 288 56.71 -30.72 52.84
C HIS A 288 57.69 -30.56 54.01
N GLN A 289 58.23 -29.36 54.21
CA GLN A 289 59.09 -29.01 55.35
C GLN A 289 58.34 -29.16 56.68
N GLN A 290 57.11 -28.64 56.77
CA GLN A 290 56.27 -28.76 57.97
C GLN A 290 55.91 -30.22 58.27
N TYR A 291 55.66 -31.03 57.24
CA TYR A 291 55.42 -32.46 57.40
C TYR A 291 56.65 -33.21 57.93
N LEU A 292 57.85 -32.86 57.46
CA LEU A 292 59.11 -33.42 57.96
C LEU A 292 59.37 -33.05 59.42
N GLU A 293 59.14 -31.79 59.81
CA GLU A 293 59.28 -31.33 61.19
C GLU A 293 58.29 -32.04 62.14
N LEU A 294 57.03 -32.24 61.72
CA LEU A 294 56.04 -33.02 62.46
C LEU A 294 56.47 -34.49 62.63
N LYS A 295 57.07 -35.07 61.59
CA LYS A 295 57.58 -36.44 61.62
C LYS A 295 58.79 -36.57 62.55
N GLU A 296 59.70 -35.61 62.54
CA GLU A 296 60.86 -35.57 63.43
C GLU A 296 60.45 -35.39 64.90
N ALA A 297 59.45 -34.54 65.17
CA ALA A 297 58.87 -34.39 66.50
C ALA A 297 58.25 -35.70 67.02
N SER A 298 57.56 -36.46 66.17
CA SER A 298 57.01 -37.78 66.55
C SER A 298 58.09 -38.81 66.85
N LEU A 299 59.21 -38.80 66.11
CA LEU A 299 60.34 -39.70 66.33
C LEU A 299 61.09 -39.35 67.63
N LEU A 300 61.23 -38.08 67.94
CA LEU A 300 61.78 -37.61 69.23
C LEU A 300 60.91 -38.07 70.41
N GLN A 301 59.58 -37.99 70.26
CA GLN A 301 58.65 -38.46 71.29
C GLN A 301 58.76 -39.97 71.51
N ILE A 302 58.90 -40.76 70.43
CA ILE A 302 59.16 -42.21 70.52
C ILE A 302 60.51 -42.49 71.17
N ALA A 303 61.56 -41.73 70.87
CA ALA A 303 62.87 -41.87 71.51
C ALA A 303 62.82 -41.55 73.02
N GLU A 304 62.05 -40.55 73.44
CA GLU A 304 61.79 -40.27 74.85
C GLU A 304 61.02 -41.41 75.54
N PHE A 305 60.00 -41.97 74.89
CA PHE A 305 59.31 -43.15 75.42
C PHE A 305 60.25 -44.36 75.57
N GLN A 306 61.13 -44.60 74.61
CA GLN A 306 62.15 -45.66 74.69
C GLN A 306 63.17 -45.41 75.80
N LYS A 307 63.57 -44.15 76.01
CA LYS A 307 64.46 -43.75 77.11
C LYS A 307 63.79 -43.93 78.47
N ASN A 308 62.50 -43.61 78.59
CA ASN A 308 61.72 -43.87 79.80
C ASN A 308 61.53 -45.37 80.05
N TYR A 309 61.29 -46.16 79.02
CA TYR A 309 61.22 -47.62 79.14
C TYR A 309 62.56 -48.21 79.59
N LYS A 310 63.68 -47.72 79.04
CA LYS A 310 65.02 -48.11 79.45
C LYS A 310 65.35 -47.67 80.88
N TYR A 311 64.91 -46.48 81.29
CA TYR A 311 65.06 -46.01 82.68
C TYR A 311 64.25 -46.84 83.69
N ILE A 312 63.05 -47.30 83.31
CA ILE A 312 62.24 -48.19 84.13
C ILE A 312 62.90 -49.58 84.21
N TRP A 313 63.44 -50.07 83.09
CA TRP A 313 64.14 -51.35 83.01
C TRP A 313 65.45 -51.37 83.80
N ASP A 314 66.26 -50.31 83.72
CA ASP A 314 67.52 -50.16 84.46
C ASP A 314 67.31 -49.88 85.97
N LYS A 315 66.06 -49.60 86.41
CA LYS A 315 65.69 -49.47 87.83
C LYS A 315 65.11 -50.74 88.44
N THR A 316 64.85 -51.78 87.64
CA THR A 316 64.44 -53.09 88.13
C THR A 316 65.65 -54.03 88.19
N ASP A 317 66.56 -53.76 89.12
CA ASP A 317 67.53 -54.76 89.57
C ASP A 317 66.76 -55.84 90.36
N ILE A 318 66.61 -57.02 89.79
CA ILE A 318 66.19 -58.22 90.53
C ILE A 318 67.33 -59.22 90.45
N GLU A 319 68.37 -58.98 91.25
CA GLU A 319 69.21 -60.03 91.83
C GLU A 319 69.39 -59.77 93.34
N ASP A 320 69.52 -60.87 94.10
CA ASP A 320 69.80 -61.00 95.53
C ASP A 320 68.64 -60.97 96.55
N CYS A 321 68.01 -62.15 96.74
CA CYS A 321 67.39 -62.51 98.02
C CYS A 321 68.49 -62.84 99.06
N PRO A 322 68.51 -62.18 100.23
CA PRO A 322 69.53 -62.40 101.26
C PRO A 322 69.09 -63.51 102.22
N ILE A 323 69.84 -64.61 102.29
CA ILE A 323 69.85 -65.46 103.49
C ILE A 323 71.26 -65.43 104.05
N LYS A 324 71.50 -64.49 104.97
CA LYS A 324 72.69 -64.46 105.82
C LYS A 324 72.71 -65.72 106.69
N SER A 325 73.71 -66.56 106.49
CA SER A 325 74.10 -67.64 107.39
C SER A 325 74.56 -67.05 108.73
N TYR A 326 73.74 -67.22 109.77
CA TYR A 326 74.20 -67.07 111.14
C TYR A 326 74.77 -68.41 111.61
N SER A 327 76.09 -68.48 111.74
CA SER A 327 76.77 -69.49 112.55
C SER A 327 76.39 -69.27 114.01
N ILE A 328 75.89 -70.30 114.68
CA ILE A 328 75.83 -70.36 116.14
C ILE A 328 76.47 -71.66 116.58
N GLU A 329 77.61 -71.49 117.24
CA GLU A 329 78.33 -72.49 117.99
C GLU A 329 77.40 -73.18 119.00
N HIS A 330 77.44 -74.52 118.99
CA HIS A 330 77.23 -75.44 120.10
C HIS A 330 76.15 -75.14 121.16
N GLY A 331 75.07 -75.94 121.17
CA GLY A 331 74.40 -76.35 122.41
C GLY A 331 72.88 -76.43 122.41
N GLN A 332 72.33 -77.52 121.88
CA GLN A 332 71.04 -78.15 122.24
C GLN A 332 69.75 -77.29 122.13
N PHE A 333 69.18 -77.18 120.92
CA PHE A 333 67.80 -76.71 120.71
C PHE A 333 66.81 -77.87 120.63
N SER A 334 65.76 -77.81 121.47
CA SER A 334 64.66 -78.78 121.56
C SER A 334 63.68 -78.65 120.37
N ILE A 335 63.16 -79.80 119.92
CA ILE A 335 62.25 -79.97 118.78
C ILE A 335 61.00 -79.07 118.87
N ASP A 336 60.53 -78.76 120.08
CA ASP A 336 59.31 -77.97 120.31
C ASP A 336 59.42 -76.48 119.91
N SER A 337 60.63 -75.91 119.97
CA SER A 337 60.88 -74.52 119.52
C SER A 337 60.83 -74.41 118.00
N LEU A 338 61.30 -75.46 117.31
CA LEU A 338 61.25 -75.59 115.86
C LEU A 338 59.79 -75.76 115.37
N ILE A 339 58.99 -76.58 116.05
CA ILE A 339 57.57 -76.78 115.73
C ILE A 339 56.80 -75.46 115.88
N SER A 340 56.98 -74.73 116.99
CA SER A 340 56.31 -73.44 117.21
C SER A 340 56.68 -72.39 116.15
N ARG A 341 57.95 -72.37 115.70
CA ARG A 341 58.40 -71.47 114.63
C ARG A 341 57.79 -71.85 113.28
N VAL A 342 57.67 -73.14 112.98
CA VAL A 342 57.03 -73.65 111.76
C VAL A 342 55.52 -73.37 111.76
N GLU A 343 54.84 -73.48 112.90
CA GLU A 343 53.42 -73.13 113.04
C GLU A 343 53.16 -71.63 112.81
N LEU A 344 54.05 -70.77 113.32
CA LEU A 344 53.93 -69.32 113.13
C LEU A 344 54.20 -68.94 111.67
N LEU A 345 55.22 -69.53 111.04
CA LEU A 345 55.53 -69.34 109.63
C LEU A 345 54.42 -69.88 108.71
N THR A 346 53.80 -71.02 109.04
CA THR A 346 52.66 -71.55 108.26
C THR A 346 51.40 -70.69 108.41
N SER A 347 51.17 -70.11 109.59
CA SER A 347 50.10 -69.14 109.81
C SER A 347 50.32 -67.84 109.02
N GLU A 348 51.53 -67.29 109.03
CA GLU A 348 51.89 -66.10 108.23
C GLU A 348 51.82 -66.38 106.72
N LEU A 349 52.31 -67.55 106.27
CA LEU A 349 52.18 -68.01 104.89
C LEU A 349 50.69 -68.10 104.48
N SER A 350 49.82 -68.58 105.37
CA SER A 350 48.38 -68.68 105.09
C SER A 350 47.69 -67.32 104.97
N LYS A 351 48.09 -66.33 105.80
CA LYS A 351 47.59 -64.96 105.75
C LYS A 351 48.08 -64.25 104.49
N SER A 352 49.35 -64.39 104.16
CA SER A 352 49.95 -63.87 102.93
C SER A 352 49.25 -64.45 101.69
N LYS A 353 49.03 -65.76 101.65
CA LYS A 353 48.33 -66.44 100.54
C LYS A 353 46.88 -65.96 100.37
N LYS A 354 46.15 -65.69 101.46
CA LYS A 354 44.82 -65.08 101.40
C LYS A 354 44.86 -63.64 100.89
N MET A 355 45.85 -62.85 101.31
CA MET A 355 46.02 -61.48 100.85
C MET A 355 46.34 -61.42 99.35
N TYR A 356 47.27 -62.27 98.87
CA TYR A 356 47.56 -62.41 97.44
C TYR A 356 46.34 -62.87 96.65
N LYS A 357 45.58 -63.84 97.16
CA LYS A 357 44.34 -64.29 96.48
C LYS A 357 43.32 -63.16 96.35
N ASN A 358 43.12 -62.37 97.41
CA ASN A 358 42.18 -61.25 97.39
C ASN A 358 42.66 -60.10 96.47
N LEU A 359 43.96 -59.83 96.41
CA LEU A 359 44.52 -58.85 95.47
C LEU A 359 44.36 -59.32 94.02
N LEU A 360 44.67 -60.59 93.74
CA LEU A 360 44.51 -61.18 92.42
C LEU A 360 43.04 -61.17 91.97
N GLU A 361 42.10 -61.39 92.89
CA GLU A 361 40.66 -61.37 92.58
C GLU A 361 40.16 -59.94 92.33
N LYS A 362 40.67 -58.94 93.05
CA LYS A 362 40.39 -57.52 92.76
C LYS A 362 40.95 -57.08 91.41
N GLU A 363 42.17 -57.51 91.08
CA GLU A 363 42.82 -57.21 89.80
C GLU A 363 42.03 -57.80 88.64
N LYS A 364 41.58 -59.06 88.74
CA LYS A 364 40.69 -59.68 87.74
C LYS A 364 39.38 -58.92 87.54
N VAL A 365 38.71 -58.53 88.63
CA VAL A 365 37.46 -57.75 88.54
C VAL A 365 37.72 -56.37 87.91
N GLN A 366 38.86 -55.75 88.20
CA GLN A 366 39.24 -54.48 87.60
C GLN A 366 39.57 -54.63 86.10
N GLU A 367 40.24 -55.71 85.70
CA GLU A 367 40.46 -56.05 84.29
C GLU A 367 39.14 -56.30 83.54
N GLU A 368 38.21 -57.06 84.13
CA GLU A 368 36.88 -57.29 83.56
C GLU A 368 36.11 -55.97 83.39
N ASN A 369 36.12 -55.09 84.40
CA ASN A 369 35.49 -53.78 84.30
C ASN A 369 36.14 -52.91 83.19
N ASN A 370 37.47 -52.88 83.11
CA ASN A 370 38.18 -52.16 82.05
C ASN A 370 37.84 -52.73 80.67
N MET A 371 37.76 -54.05 80.53
CA MET A 371 37.36 -54.71 79.28
C MET A 371 35.93 -54.37 78.88
N THR A 372 34.99 -54.30 79.83
CA THR A 372 33.61 -53.88 79.53
C THR A 372 33.54 -52.42 79.09
N ALA A 373 34.30 -51.51 79.72
CA ALA A 373 34.36 -50.10 79.32
C ALA A 373 35.02 -49.90 77.95
N ILE A 374 36.06 -50.67 77.64
CA ILE A 374 36.69 -50.68 76.31
C ILE A 374 35.69 -51.18 75.26
N ASN A 375 34.94 -52.25 75.55
CA ASN A 375 33.95 -52.79 74.63
C ASN A 375 32.77 -51.83 74.39
N SER A 376 32.32 -51.09 75.41
CA SER A 376 31.27 -50.07 75.23
C SER A 376 31.75 -48.90 74.38
N LEU A 377 32.98 -48.41 74.61
CA LEU A 377 33.57 -47.35 73.79
C LEU A 377 33.78 -47.82 72.35
N LYS A 378 34.25 -49.06 72.16
CA LYS A 378 34.39 -49.66 70.83
C LYS A 378 33.07 -49.67 70.08
N LEU A 379 31.98 -50.09 70.74
CA LEU A 379 30.64 -50.11 70.15
C LEU A 379 30.14 -48.70 69.78
N GLU A 380 30.41 -47.69 70.61
CA GLU A 380 30.08 -46.29 70.28
C GLU A 380 30.84 -45.80 69.04
N TYR A 381 32.14 -46.08 68.94
CA TYR A 381 32.93 -45.70 67.77
C TYR A 381 32.50 -46.46 66.51
N GLU A 382 32.16 -47.74 66.61
CA GLU A 382 31.61 -48.52 65.50
C GLU A 382 30.28 -47.93 65.00
N ASN A 383 29.37 -47.55 65.91
CA ASN A 383 28.12 -46.88 65.55
C ASN A 383 28.38 -45.54 64.85
N LYS A 384 29.31 -44.73 65.37
CA LYS A 384 29.66 -43.44 64.77
C LYS A 384 30.30 -43.57 63.38
N ILE A 385 31.11 -44.62 63.16
CA ILE A 385 31.67 -44.93 61.84
C ILE A 385 30.53 -45.31 60.88
N ASN A 386 29.59 -46.15 61.31
CA ASN A 386 28.45 -46.54 60.48
C ASN A 386 27.58 -45.32 60.11
N ASP A 387 27.31 -44.41 61.04
CA ASP A 387 26.57 -43.18 60.77
C ASP A 387 27.29 -42.29 59.75
N LEU A 388 28.62 -42.14 59.90
CA LEU A 388 29.45 -41.41 58.94
C LEU A 388 29.45 -42.07 57.55
N ASP A 389 29.50 -43.39 57.47
CA ASP A 389 29.41 -44.12 56.19
C ASP A 389 28.06 -43.93 55.52
N ILE A 390 26.97 -43.93 56.30
CA ILE A 390 25.63 -43.63 55.81
C ILE A 390 25.59 -42.20 55.24
N ASP A 391 26.10 -41.21 55.94
CA ASP A 391 26.10 -39.83 55.46
C ASP A 391 27.03 -39.62 54.25
N LEU A 392 28.17 -40.31 54.21
CA LEU A 392 29.07 -40.33 53.06
C LEU A 392 28.37 -40.96 51.84
N SER A 393 27.58 -42.02 52.04
CA SER A 393 26.78 -42.62 50.97
C SER A 393 25.70 -41.68 50.43
N LYS A 394 25.02 -40.93 51.30
CA LYS A 394 24.05 -39.90 50.91
C LYS A 394 24.72 -38.77 50.13
N ALA A 395 25.86 -38.26 50.62
CA ALA A 395 26.62 -37.22 49.95
C ALA A 395 27.08 -37.67 48.55
N LYS A 396 27.62 -38.89 48.42
CA LYS A 396 27.98 -39.48 47.13
C LYS A 396 26.80 -39.56 46.16
N LYS A 397 25.62 -39.95 46.65
CA LYS A 397 24.40 -39.98 45.84
C LYS A 397 24.02 -38.58 45.34
N THR A 398 24.03 -37.58 46.22
CA THR A 398 23.73 -36.20 45.83
C THR A 398 24.74 -35.64 44.83
N ILE A 399 26.03 -35.95 44.97
CA ILE A 399 27.06 -35.57 44.00
C ILE A 399 26.79 -36.23 42.65
N GLY A 400 26.44 -37.53 42.63
CA GLY A 400 26.08 -38.21 41.39
C GLY A 400 24.87 -37.58 40.69
N GLU A 401 23.85 -37.17 41.44
CA GLU A 401 22.69 -36.44 40.92
C GLU A 401 23.09 -35.07 40.33
N PHE A 402 24.00 -34.33 40.99
CA PHE A 402 24.53 -33.07 40.46
C PHE A 402 25.35 -33.26 39.18
N VAL A 403 26.17 -34.31 39.08
CA VAL A 403 26.96 -34.62 37.88
C VAL A 403 26.06 -34.95 36.68
N VAL A 404 24.99 -35.71 36.89
CA VAL A 404 24.00 -36.00 35.82
C VAL A 404 23.25 -34.74 35.41
N ARG A 405 22.97 -33.83 36.35
CA ARG A 405 22.34 -32.54 36.03
C ARG A 405 23.29 -31.64 35.24
N GLU A 406 24.57 -31.60 35.62
CA GLU A 406 25.60 -30.83 34.92
C GLU A 406 25.80 -31.33 33.48
N SER A 407 25.81 -32.65 33.27
CA SER A 407 25.89 -33.21 31.92
C SER A 407 24.66 -32.91 31.07
N SER A 408 23.46 -32.93 31.68
CA SER A 408 22.22 -32.55 31.00
C SER A 408 22.22 -31.07 30.59
N ILE A 409 22.61 -30.17 31.50
CA ILE A 409 22.73 -28.72 31.22
C ILE A 409 23.80 -28.46 30.16
N SER A 410 24.93 -29.16 30.21
CA SER A 410 26.00 -29.01 29.22
C SER A 410 25.54 -29.41 27.82
N SER A 411 24.72 -30.48 27.71
CA SER A 411 24.09 -30.88 26.44
C SER A 411 23.09 -29.82 25.95
N GLU A 412 22.23 -29.30 26.82
CA GLU A 412 21.27 -28.25 26.46
C GLU A 412 21.97 -26.95 26.02
N LEU A 413 23.09 -26.59 26.65
CA LEU A 413 23.91 -25.45 26.25
C LEU A 413 24.57 -25.66 24.88
N TYR A 414 25.00 -26.88 24.57
CA TYR A 414 25.54 -27.22 23.26
C TYR A 414 24.48 -27.03 22.16
N ASP A 415 23.27 -27.58 22.36
CA ASP A 415 22.15 -27.44 21.41
C ASP A 415 21.71 -25.97 21.25
N ALA A 416 21.75 -25.19 22.33
CA ALA A 416 21.46 -23.76 22.28
C ALA A 416 22.52 -22.98 21.49
N ASN A 417 23.80 -23.31 21.66
CA ASN A 417 24.90 -22.68 20.92
C ASN A 417 24.85 -23.03 19.42
N GLU A 418 24.46 -24.25 19.06
CA GLU A 418 24.25 -24.64 17.66
C GLU A 418 23.15 -23.77 17.01
N LYS A 419 22.01 -23.60 17.68
CA LYS A 419 20.93 -22.70 17.22
C LYS A 419 21.37 -21.25 17.12
N ILE A 420 22.17 -20.76 18.07
CA ILE A 420 22.72 -19.40 18.00
C ILE A 420 23.60 -19.24 16.75
N SER A 421 24.41 -20.25 16.41
CA SER A 421 25.23 -20.24 15.19
C SER A 421 24.37 -20.23 13.92
N GLU A 422 23.29 -21.03 13.88
CA GLU A 422 22.33 -21.01 12.77
C GLU A 422 21.67 -19.63 12.62
N TYR A 423 21.21 -19.03 13.71
CA TYR A 423 20.62 -17.69 13.67
C TYR A 423 21.61 -16.62 13.22
N GLN A 424 22.89 -16.72 13.60
CA GLN A 424 23.95 -15.84 13.12
C GLN A 424 24.14 -15.97 11.60
N GLN A 425 24.17 -17.18 11.05
CA GLN A 425 24.26 -17.39 9.59
C GLN A 425 23.06 -16.80 8.83
N ILE A 426 21.86 -16.94 9.40
CA ILE A 426 20.65 -16.34 8.82
C ILE A 426 20.74 -14.83 8.84
N ILE A 427 21.14 -14.22 9.97
CA ILE A 427 21.35 -12.77 10.07
C ILE A 427 22.36 -12.29 9.03
N ASP A 428 23.49 -13.00 8.84
CA ASP A 428 24.50 -12.64 7.85
C ASP A 428 23.98 -12.73 6.42
N SER A 429 23.16 -13.74 6.10
CA SER A 429 22.50 -13.84 4.79
C SER A 429 21.51 -12.70 4.53
N LEU A 430 20.68 -12.36 5.53
CA LEU A 430 19.72 -11.26 5.44
C LEU A 430 20.43 -9.92 5.30
N ASN A 431 21.53 -9.70 6.02
CA ASN A 431 22.34 -8.49 5.90
C ASN A 431 22.91 -8.34 4.48
N LYS A 432 23.39 -9.43 3.87
CA LYS A 432 23.85 -9.42 2.46
C LYS A 432 22.72 -9.09 1.48
N GLU A 433 21.54 -9.67 1.66
CA GLU A 433 20.37 -9.34 0.84
C GLU A 433 19.93 -7.87 1.00
N ILE A 434 19.97 -7.35 2.23
CA ILE A 434 19.69 -5.93 2.51
C ILE A 434 20.72 -5.04 1.80
N GLU A 435 22.00 -5.43 1.76
CA GLU A 435 23.05 -4.65 1.10
C GLU A 435 22.91 -4.63 -0.42
N ILE A 436 22.57 -5.76 -1.03
CA ILE A 436 22.25 -5.86 -2.47
C ILE A 436 21.04 -4.98 -2.80
N THR A 437 19.94 -5.12 -2.04
CA THR A 437 18.71 -4.34 -2.30
C THR A 437 18.89 -2.84 -2.06
N LYS A 438 19.80 -2.43 -1.17
CA LYS A 438 20.21 -1.02 -1.01
C LYS A 438 20.96 -0.53 -2.25
N HIS A 439 21.92 -1.30 -2.75
CA HIS A 439 22.68 -0.94 -3.95
C HIS A 439 21.78 -0.84 -5.18
N ASP A 440 20.86 -1.78 -5.39
CA ASP A 440 19.91 -1.75 -6.51
C ASP A 440 19.04 -0.49 -6.46
N LYS A 441 18.53 -0.14 -5.27
CA LYS A 441 17.74 1.09 -5.06
C LYS A 441 18.55 2.36 -5.29
N GLU A 442 19.82 2.38 -4.92
CA GLU A 442 20.71 3.52 -5.19
C GLU A 442 20.95 3.70 -6.70
N ASP A 443 21.09 2.61 -7.44
CA ASP A 443 21.27 2.67 -8.89
C ASP A 443 19.99 3.06 -9.62
N ASP A 444 18.83 2.57 -9.16
CA ASP A 444 17.53 3.04 -9.66
C ASP A 444 17.30 4.53 -9.34
N TYR A 445 17.74 5.01 -8.18
CA TYR A 445 17.68 6.43 -7.85
C TYR A 445 18.58 7.28 -8.75
N LYS A 446 19.78 6.79 -9.10
CA LYS A 446 20.66 7.47 -10.07
C LYS A 446 20.00 7.55 -11.44
N LYS A 447 19.46 6.44 -11.96
CA LYS A 447 18.73 6.43 -13.25
C LYS A 447 17.55 7.41 -13.23
N TRP A 448 16.73 7.37 -12.18
CA TRP A 448 15.60 8.30 -12.04
C TRP A 448 16.04 9.76 -12.00
N LYS A 449 17.17 10.05 -11.34
CA LYS A 449 17.74 11.40 -11.29
C LYS A 449 18.20 11.86 -12.67
N ASP A 450 18.88 11.00 -13.43
CA ASP A 450 19.34 11.28 -14.79
C ASP A 450 18.15 11.48 -15.75
N ASP A 451 17.12 10.63 -15.65
CA ASP A 451 15.88 10.78 -16.42
C ASP A 451 15.15 12.08 -16.09
N ARG A 452 15.13 12.48 -14.81
CA ARG A 452 14.56 13.76 -14.38
C ARG A 452 15.31 14.94 -14.98
N GLU A 453 16.64 14.91 -14.98
CA GLU A 453 17.48 15.95 -15.58
C GLU A 453 17.27 16.02 -17.11
N ASN A 454 17.16 14.87 -17.77
CA ASN A 454 16.83 14.80 -19.19
C ASN A 454 15.44 15.40 -19.50
N LEU A 455 14.43 15.08 -18.68
CA LEU A 455 13.09 15.65 -18.83
C LEU A 455 13.08 17.17 -18.57
N GLU A 456 13.86 17.65 -17.62
CA GLU A 456 13.99 19.09 -17.32
C GLU A 456 14.60 19.84 -18.50
N ASN A 457 15.65 19.29 -19.12
CA ASN A 457 16.25 19.83 -20.35
C ASN A 457 15.25 19.86 -21.51
N ILE A 458 14.46 18.79 -21.71
CA ILE A 458 13.43 18.71 -22.75
C ILE A 458 12.33 19.76 -22.51
N ILE A 459 11.89 19.94 -21.27
CA ILE A 459 10.90 20.97 -20.90
C ILE A 459 11.46 22.37 -21.18
N GLU A 460 12.73 22.61 -20.87
CA GLU A 460 13.37 23.89 -21.12
C GLU A 460 13.46 24.20 -22.62
N ASP A 461 13.77 23.21 -23.45
CA ASP A 461 13.78 23.35 -24.91
C ASP A 461 12.39 23.58 -25.49
N TYR A 462 11.36 22.89 -25.00
CA TYR A 462 9.98 23.18 -25.39
C TYR A 462 9.53 24.58 -24.95
N ALA A 463 9.97 25.04 -23.77
CA ALA A 463 9.68 26.40 -23.30
C ALA A 463 10.33 27.47 -24.20
N LYS A 464 11.56 27.23 -24.69
CA LYS A 464 12.22 28.10 -25.69
C LYS A 464 11.43 28.13 -27.00
N GLN A 465 11.05 26.96 -27.53
CA GLN A 465 10.24 26.89 -28.76
C GLN A 465 8.88 27.59 -28.60
N PHE A 466 8.25 27.49 -27.43
CA PHE A 466 6.98 28.15 -27.15
C PHE A 466 7.15 29.67 -27.15
N LYS A 467 8.20 30.21 -26.51
CA LYS A 467 8.53 31.64 -26.54
C LYS A 467 8.78 32.14 -27.97
N ASP A 468 9.52 31.39 -28.77
CA ASP A 468 9.78 31.75 -30.18
C ASP A 468 8.48 31.78 -31.00
N ASN A 469 7.58 30.82 -30.77
CA ASN A 469 6.27 30.81 -31.42
C ASN A 469 5.37 31.94 -30.94
N GLU A 470 5.43 32.30 -29.66
CA GLU A 470 4.68 33.43 -29.10
C GLU A 470 5.14 34.76 -29.71
N ILE A 471 6.46 34.96 -29.87
CA ILE A 471 7.03 36.12 -30.57
C ILE A 471 6.54 36.16 -32.03
N LYS A 472 6.64 35.03 -32.76
CA LYS A 472 6.12 34.95 -34.14
C LYS A 472 4.63 35.26 -34.23
N PHE A 473 3.85 34.81 -33.24
CA PHE A 473 2.41 35.09 -33.20
C PHE A 473 2.12 36.57 -32.94
N GLN A 474 2.89 37.21 -32.06
CA GLN A 474 2.83 38.66 -31.84
C GLN A 474 3.19 39.43 -33.11
N GLU A 475 4.29 39.10 -33.79
CA GLU A 475 4.68 39.72 -35.06
C GLU A 475 3.58 39.56 -36.14
N LEU A 476 2.99 38.38 -36.25
CA LEU A 476 1.91 38.13 -37.20
C LEU A 476 0.65 38.96 -36.87
N ASN A 477 0.33 39.09 -35.58
CA ASN A 477 -0.79 39.87 -35.10
C ASN A 477 -0.58 41.38 -35.32
N ASP A 478 0.64 41.87 -35.11
CA ASP A 478 1.01 43.26 -35.41
C ASP A 478 0.93 43.55 -36.91
N ASN A 479 1.39 42.62 -37.75
CA ASN A 479 1.24 42.70 -39.20
C ASN A 479 -0.23 42.72 -39.63
N TYR A 480 -1.07 41.87 -39.03
CA TYR A 480 -2.51 41.87 -39.30
C TYR A 480 -3.18 43.19 -38.87
N SER A 481 -2.82 43.73 -37.70
CA SER A 481 -3.28 45.02 -37.20
C SER A 481 -2.89 46.16 -38.13
N ASN A 482 -1.65 46.18 -38.62
CA ASN A 482 -1.17 47.18 -39.57
C ASN A 482 -1.85 47.07 -40.94
N LEU A 483 -2.05 45.86 -41.44
CA LEU A 483 -2.79 45.63 -42.69
C LEU A 483 -4.26 46.05 -42.56
N SER A 484 -4.90 45.75 -41.42
CA SER A 484 -6.27 46.15 -41.12
C SER A 484 -6.41 47.67 -41.07
N LYS A 485 -5.47 48.38 -40.44
CA LYS A 485 -5.41 49.86 -40.44
C LYS A 485 -5.25 50.41 -41.85
N SER A 486 -4.31 49.89 -42.63
CA SER A 486 -4.11 50.31 -44.03
C SER A 486 -5.36 50.06 -44.89
N HIS A 487 -6.06 48.95 -44.68
CA HIS A 487 -7.32 48.66 -45.37
C HIS A 487 -8.43 49.62 -44.95
N SER A 488 -8.55 49.93 -43.65
CA SER A 488 -9.48 50.93 -43.12
C SER A 488 -9.21 52.32 -43.70
N ASP A 489 -7.94 52.74 -43.76
CA ASP A 489 -7.54 54.04 -44.32
C ASP A 489 -7.87 54.10 -45.83
N SER A 490 -7.57 53.03 -46.57
CA SER A 490 -7.94 52.93 -47.98
C SER A 490 -9.46 53.00 -48.18
N LEU A 491 -10.24 52.35 -47.32
CA LEU A 491 -11.71 52.33 -47.38
C LEU A 491 -12.30 53.71 -47.06
N SER A 492 -11.71 54.44 -46.11
CA SER A 492 -12.02 55.84 -45.82
C SER A 492 -11.75 56.75 -47.01
N ASP A 493 -10.61 56.58 -47.69
CA ASP A 493 -10.27 57.37 -48.88
C ASP A 493 -11.16 57.04 -50.08
N PHE A 494 -11.53 55.77 -50.27
CA PHE A 494 -12.54 55.38 -51.26
C PHE A 494 -13.91 55.99 -50.94
N GLN A 495 -14.34 55.99 -49.67
CA GLN A 495 -15.58 56.66 -49.27
C GLN A 495 -15.55 58.17 -49.54
N LYS A 496 -14.42 58.86 -49.29
CA LYS A 496 -14.29 60.29 -49.64
C LYS A 496 -14.40 60.51 -51.14
N LYS A 497 -13.75 59.66 -51.97
CA LYS A 497 -13.85 59.74 -53.44
C LYS A 497 -15.27 59.48 -53.93
N ILE A 498 -15.97 58.51 -53.34
CA ILE A 498 -17.39 58.24 -53.64
C ILE A 498 -18.23 59.48 -53.34
N LYS A 499 -18.11 60.07 -52.15
CA LYS A 499 -18.83 61.30 -51.78
C LYS A 499 -18.55 62.47 -52.73
N GLN A 500 -17.29 62.64 -53.15
CA GLN A 500 -16.93 63.66 -54.15
C GLN A 500 -17.61 63.39 -55.49
N LYS A 501 -17.63 62.13 -55.95
CA LYS A 501 -18.29 61.75 -57.20
C LYS A 501 -19.82 61.89 -57.13
N GLU A 502 -20.43 61.55 -56.01
CA GLU A 502 -21.86 61.77 -55.75
C GLU A 502 -22.22 63.25 -55.85
N SER A 503 -21.45 64.14 -55.21
CA SER A 503 -21.67 65.60 -55.32
C SER A 503 -21.53 66.10 -56.77
N THR A 504 -20.56 65.58 -57.54
CA THR A 504 -20.46 65.94 -58.97
C THR A 504 -21.62 65.40 -59.80
N LEU A 505 -22.15 64.23 -59.45
CA LEU A 505 -23.32 63.63 -60.11
C LEU A 505 -24.58 64.45 -59.84
N GLU A 506 -24.74 64.94 -58.61
CA GLU A 506 -25.85 65.81 -58.22
C GLU A 506 -25.82 67.14 -58.99
N LEU A 507 -24.64 67.77 -59.10
CA LEU A 507 -24.46 68.98 -59.94
C LEU A 507 -24.79 68.72 -61.42
N LEU A 508 -24.35 67.59 -61.98
CA LEU A 508 -24.65 67.21 -63.36
C LEU A 508 -26.14 66.88 -63.54
N GLN A 509 -26.80 66.26 -62.56
CA GLN A 509 -28.24 66.03 -62.58
C GLN A 509 -29.02 67.34 -62.56
N ASP A 510 -28.60 68.31 -61.75
CA ASP A 510 -29.16 69.66 -61.74
C ASP A 510 -28.99 70.34 -63.10
N GLU A 511 -27.82 70.23 -63.73
CA GLU A 511 -27.57 70.77 -65.06
C GLU A 511 -28.44 70.10 -66.14
N ILE A 512 -28.58 68.77 -66.10
CA ILE A 512 -29.50 68.02 -66.97
C ILE A 512 -30.95 68.48 -66.74
N SER A 513 -31.38 68.74 -65.50
CA SER A 513 -32.72 69.24 -65.22
C SER A 513 -32.97 70.63 -65.82
N LYS A 514 -31.96 71.52 -65.76
CA LYS A 514 -32.00 72.84 -66.40
C LYS A 514 -32.09 72.72 -67.92
N LEU A 515 -31.27 71.86 -68.53
CA LEU A 515 -31.31 71.61 -69.97
C LEU A 515 -32.64 71.01 -70.41
N ARG A 516 -33.22 70.08 -69.63
CA ARG A 516 -34.56 69.54 -69.90
C ARG A 516 -35.64 70.61 -69.86
N ASN A 517 -35.59 71.53 -68.90
CA ASN A 517 -36.54 72.65 -68.83
C ASN A 517 -36.39 73.59 -70.04
N ILE A 518 -35.16 73.89 -70.45
CA ILE A 518 -34.90 74.72 -71.66
C ILE A 518 -35.44 74.00 -72.90
N ASN A 519 -35.18 72.70 -73.06
CA ASN A 519 -35.71 71.93 -74.18
C ASN A 519 -37.24 71.93 -74.20
N ALA A 520 -37.90 71.77 -73.05
CA ALA A 520 -39.36 71.84 -72.98
C ALA A 520 -39.92 73.21 -73.43
N ILE A 521 -39.29 74.32 -73.00
CA ILE A 521 -39.66 75.67 -73.43
C ILE A 521 -39.43 75.85 -74.95
N LEU A 522 -38.33 75.32 -75.49
CA LEU A 522 -38.05 75.38 -76.92
C LEU A 522 -39.05 74.55 -77.73
N GLU A 523 -39.42 73.36 -77.27
CA GLU A 523 -40.45 72.51 -77.88
C GLU A 523 -41.81 73.21 -77.89
N GLU A 524 -42.23 73.83 -76.79
CA GLU A 524 -43.47 74.62 -76.72
C GLU A 524 -43.43 75.80 -77.71
N LYS A 525 -42.29 76.48 -77.83
CA LYS A 525 -42.13 77.56 -78.80
C LYS A 525 -42.18 77.07 -80.25
N ILE A 526 -41.53 75.95 -80.57
CA ILE A 526 -41.62 75.32 -81.89
C ILE A 526 -43.06 74.93 -82.22
N GLN A 527 -43.79 74.35 -81.27
CA GLN A 527 -45.21 74.01 -81.46
C GLN A 527 -46.07 75.25 -81.73
N SER A 528 -45.86 76.33 -80.98
CA SER A 528 -46.60 77.59 -81.18
C SER A 528 -46.35 78.20 -82.56
N LEU A 529 -45.09 78.22 -83.01
CA LEU A 529 -44.71 78.70 -84.35
C LEU A 529 -45.27 77.78 -85.44
N HIS A 530 -45.28 76.47 -85.22
CA HIS A 530 -45.83 75.51 -86.17
C HIS A 530 -47.35 75.68 -86.32
N SER A 531 -48.08 75.94 -85.22
CA SER A 531 -49.51 76.27 -85.28
C SER A 531 -49.75 77.56 -86.07
N GLN A 532 -48.97 78.62 -85.80
CA GLN A 532 -49.07 79.87 -86.54
C GLN A 532 -48.83 79.68 -88.04
N TYR A 533 -47.78 78.95 -88.41
CA TYR A 533 -47.48 78.67 -89.82
C TYR A 533 -48.58 77.85 -90.50
N LYS A 534 -49.13 76.85 -89.80
CA LYS A 534 -50.23 76.02 -90.29
C LYS A 534 -51.52 76.83 -90.50
N ASP A 535 -51.85 77.71 -89.56
CA ASP A 535 -53.01 78.61 -89.69
C ASP A 535 -52.81 79.58 -90.87
N GLU A 536 -51.61 80.13 -91.03
CA GLU A 536 -51.28 81.00 -92.16
C GLU A 536 -51.41 80.26 -93.50
N GLN A 537 -50.84 79.05 -93.60
CA GLN A 537 -50.95 78.20 -94.77
C GLN A 537 -52.42 77.87 -95.12
N LEU A 538 -53.25 77.55 -94.13
CA LEU A 538 -54.68 77.29 -94.31
C LEU A 538 -55.43 78.54 -94.82
N THR A 539 -55.06 79.75 -94.39
CA THR A 539 -55.68 80.98 -94.92
C THR A 539 -55.31 81.25 -96.37
N TYR A 540 -54.06 80.97 -96.78
CA TYR A 540 -53.65 81.08 -98.19
C TYR A 540 -54.34 80.03 -99.05
N GLU A 541 -54.45 78.79 -98.56
CA GLU A 541 -55.15 77.71 -99.25
C GLU A 541 -56.65 78.00 -99.40
N ASN A 542 -57.31 78.53 -98.37
CA ASN A 542 -58.71 78.94 -98.46
C ASN A 542 -58.93 80.06 -99.49
N LYS A 543 -58.05 81.07 -99.54
CA LYS A 543 -58.10 82.12 -100.57
C LYS A 543 -57.88 81.55 -101.97
N ALA A 544 -56.93 80.64 -102.14
CA ALA A 544 -56.70 79.96 -103.42
C ALA A 544 -57.93 79.14 -103.83
N ASN A 545 -58.52 78.37 -102.91
CA ASN A 545 -59.72 77.57 -103.16
C ASN A 545 -60.94 78.43 -103.50
N GLU A 546 -61.11 79.61 -102.89
CA GLU A 546 -62.15 80.56 -103.29
C GLU A 546 -61.95 81.06 -104.73
N THR A 547 -60.71 81.39 -105.11
CA THR A 547 -60.40 81.78 -106.50
C THR A 547 -60.60 80.62 -107.48
N ILE A 548 -60.22 79.40 -107.12
CA ILE A 548 -60.44 78.19 -107.93
C ILE A 548 -61.93 77.96 -108.11
N LYS A 549 -62.73 78.02 -107.04
CA LYS A 549 -64.19 77.82 -107.10
C LYS A 549 -64.88 78.86 -108.00
N ASN A 550 -64.40 80.10 -107.99
CA ASN A 550 -64.90 81.13 -108.89
C ASN A 550 -64.55 80.81 -110.35
N LEU A 551 -63.29 80.40 -110.61
CA LEU A 551 -62.85 79.96 -111.94
C LEU A 551 -63.59 78.71 -112.42
N GLU A 552 -63.85 77.74 -111.53
CA GLU A 552 -64.64 76.53 -111.82
C GLU A 552 -66.08 76.88 -112.18
N ASN A 553 -66.72 77.79 -111.45
CA ASN A 553 -68.06 78.28 -111.81
C ASN A 553 -68.08 78.94 -113.19
N ASP A 554 -67.03 79.67 -113.56
CA ASP A 554 -66.92 80.27 -114.88
C ASP A 554 -66.61 79.24 -115.98
N ILE A 555 -65.80 78.21 -115.68
CA ILE A 555 -65.59 77.05 -116.57
C ILE A 555 -66.90 76.28 -116.76
N VAL A 556 -67.72 76.09 -115.73
CA VAL A 556 -69.01 75.40 -115.84
C VAL A 556 -69.97 76.19 -116.73
N LYS A 557 -70.06 77.52 -116.58
CA LYS A 557 -70.86 78.37 -117.49
C LYS A 557 -70.39 78.24 -118.93
N LEU A 558 -69.09 78.39 -119.17
CA LEU A 558 -68.49 78.22 -120.49
C LEU A 558 -68.65 76.79 -121.03
N SER A 559 -68.62 75.76 -120.18
CA SER A 559 -68.81 74.36 -120.60
C SER A 559 -70.27 74.06 -120.93
N THR A 560 -71.24 74.66 -120.24
CA THR A 560 -72.66 74.59 -120.60
C THR A 560 -72.96 75.29 -121.91
N GLU A 561 -72.32 76.44 -122.19
CA GLU A 561 -72.40 77.10 -123.51
C GLU A 561 -71.74 76.25 -124.60
N ILE A 562 -70.57 75.67 -124.33
CA ILE A 562 -69.87 74.77 -125.26
C ILE A 562 -70.67 73.48 -125.51
N THR A 563 -71.36 72.90 -124.53
CA THR A 563 -72.15 71.66 -124.73
C THR A 563 -73.40 71.90 -125.54
N ILE A 564 -74.11 73.02 -125.32
CA ILE A 564 -75.27 73.41 -126.14
C ILE A 564 -74.83 73.64 -127.60
N LEU A 565 -73.70 74.32 -127.82
CA LEU A 565 -73.14 74.53 -129.15
C LEU A 565 -72.55 73.25 -129.78
N LYS A 566 -71.99 72.32 -128.98
CA LYS A 566 -71.51 71.02 -129.46
C LYS A 566 -72.64 70.10 -129.92
N THR A 567 -73.80 70.10 -129.24
CA THR A 567 -74.94 69.28 -129.66
C THR A 567 -75.63 69.76 -130.94
N GLU A 568 -75.46 71.04 -131.32
CA GLU A 568 -75.94 71.56 -132.61
C GLU A 568 -74.91 71.41 -133.74
N ILE A 569 -73.64 71.15 -133.43
CA ILE A 569 -72.54 70.99 -134.41
C ILE A 569 -72.32 69.51 -134.82
N ASP A 570 -72.69 68.53 -134.00
CA ASP A 570 -72.38 67.10 -134.24
C ASP A 570 -73.28 66.34 -135.25
N THR A 571 -74.32 66.95 -135.85
CA THR A 571 -75.12 66.32 -136.94
C THR A 571 -74.71 66.69 -138.37
N ILE A 572 -73.71 67.56 -138.61
CA ILE A 572 -73.48 68.12 -139.96
C ILE A 572 -72.07 68.00 -140.57
N SER A 573 -70.96 67.71 -139.88
CA SER A 573 -69.67 67.72 -140.61
C SER A 573 -68.61 66.74 -140.12
N ASN A 574 -68.39 65.72 -140.96
CA ASN A 574 -67.19 64.90 -141.08
C ASN A 574 -65.90 65.61 -140.63
N SER A 575 -65.03 64.91 -139.91
CA SER A 575 -63.85 64.23 -140.47
C SER A 575 -62.69 64.12 -139.48
N LYS A 576 -62.11 62.91 -139.49
CA LYS A 576 -60.67 62.60 -139.44
C LYS A 576 -59.81 62.93 -138.19
N GLN A 577 -59.06 61.87 -137.86
CA GLN A 577 -57.66 61.81 -137.41
C GLN A 577 -57.44 61.87 -135.90
N GLN A 578 -57.03 60.74 -135.30
CA GLN A 578 -55.67 60.16 -135.25
C GLN A 578 -54.79 60.97 -134.28
N GLU A 579 -54.55 60.38 -133.11
CA GLU A 579 -53.27 59.75 -132.70
C GLU A 579 -52.41 60.76 -131.94
N ILE A 580 -52.19 60.50 -130.65
CA ILE A 580 -50.90 60.07 -130.06
C ILE A 580 -49.79 61.08 -130.35
N GLU A 581 -49.11 61.56 -129.31
CA GLU A 581 -47.64 61.57 -129.20
C GLU A 581 -47.20 62.25 -127.89
N LYS A 582 -46.52 61.51 -127.00
CA LYS A 582 -45.08 61.64 -126.65
C LYS A 582 -44.86 62.58 -125.44
N THR A 583 -43.93 62.36 -124.50
CA THR A 583 -42.77 61.47 -124.33
C THR A 583 -42.17 61.69 -122.94
N MET A 584 -41.55 60.62 -122.39
CA MET A 584 -40.34 60.60 -121.53
C MET A 584 -40.42 61.27 -120.14
N ILE A 585 -39.82 60.78 -119.05
CA ILE A 585 -38.94 59.67 -118.60
C ILE A 585 -38.67 60.04 -117.12
N THR A 586 -38.76 59.15 -116.13
CA THR A 586 -37.65 58.53 -115.36
C THR A 586 -38.32 57.76 -114.20
N GLN A 587 -37.83 56.68 -113.57
CA GLN A 587 -36.59 55.91 -113.63
C GLN A 587 -36.75 54.70 -112.68
N PHE A 588 -35.95 53.66 -112.95
CA PHE A 588 -35.44 52.63 -112.02
C PHE A 588 -36.43 51.87 -111.13
N GLU A 589 -36.74 50.63 -111.51
CA GLU A 589 -36.47 49.43 -110.71
C GLU A 589 -36.89 48.17 -111.50
N ASN A 590 -36.11 47.87 -112.54
CA ASN A 590 -35.97 46.51 -113.04
C ASN A 590 -34.68 45.97 -112.45
N GLU A 591 -34.77 45.17 -111.39
CA GLU A 591 -33.78 44.14 -111.03
C GLU A 591 -34.31 43.35 -109.81
N ASN A 592 -35.48 42.74 -109.98
CA ASN A 592 -35.96 41.70 -109.09
C ASN A 592 -35.79 40.35 -109.78
N ASN A 593 -35.20 39.42 -109.03
CA ASN A 593 -35.00 38.00 -109.29
C ASN A 593 -33.86 37.65 -110.24
N TYR A 594 -32.67 37.37 -109.66
CA TYR A 594 -32.00 36.06 -109.80
C TYR A 594 -30.69 35.94 -108.97
N ILE A 595 -30.61 36.50 -107.75
CA ILE A 595 -29.41 36.33 -106.88
C ILE A 595 -29.76 36.20 -105.37
N ASN A 596 -30.85 35.53 -104.97
CA ASN A 596 -31.20 35.43 -103.54
C ASN A 596 -31.62 34.05 -103.01
N GLU A 597 -31.48 32.96 -103.77
CA GLU A 597 -31.84 31.61 -103.27
C GLU A 597 -30.67 30.62 -103.15
N GLU A 598 -29.46 30.96 -103.65
CA GLU A 598 -28.31 30.04 -103.63
C GLU A 598 -27.27 30.32 -102.52
N THR A 599 -27.26 31.51 -101.93
CA THR A 599 -26.32 31.89 -100.86
C THR A 599 -26.83 31.53 -99.45
N GLU A 600 -28.14 31.60 -99.18
CA GLU A 600 -28.71 31.27 -97.86
C GLU A 600 -28.70 29.76 -97.53
N ILE A 601 -28.80 28.89 -98.53
CA ILE A 601 -28.80 27.43 -98.33
C ILE A 601 -27.38 26.91 -98.09
N PHE A 602 -26.36 27.54 -98.68
CA PHE A 602 -24.97 27.15 -98.51
C PHE A 602 -24.37 27.65 -97.18
N GLU A 603 -24.69 28.87 -96.74
CA GLU A 603 -24.25 29.40 -95.43
C GLU A 603 -24.94 28.71 -94.25
N SER A 604 -26.20 28.29 -94.41
CA SER A 604 -26.93 27.51 -93.40
C SER A 604 -26.39 26.08 -93.25
N SER A 605 -25.99 25.42 -94.33
CA SER A 605 -25.42 24.05 -94.26
C SER A 605 -24.00 24.01 -93.69
N LYS A 606 -23.18 25.02 -93.99
CA LYS A 606 -21.80 25.14 -93.49
C LYS A 606 -21.78 25.46 -91.98
N SER A 607 -22.63 26.37 -91.53
CA SER A 607 -22.78 26.69 -90.09
C SER A 607 -23.32 25.51 -89.29
N LEU A 608 -24.24 24.72 -89.84
CA LEU A 608 -24.73 23.49 -89.21
C LEU A 608 -23.64 22.41 -89.09
N GLN A 609 -22.77 22.24 -90.08
CA GLN A 609 -21.63 21.31 -90.00
C GLN A 609 -20.55 21.77 -89.00
N GLU A 610 -20.25 23.07 -88.95
CA GLU A 610 -19.27 23.65 -88.03
C GLU A 610 -19.75 23.59 -86.57
N ASN A 611 -21.04 23.84 -86.32
CA ASN A 611 -21.65 23.69 -85.00
C ASN A 611 -21.68 22.22 -84.54
N ASN A 612 -22.00 21.27 -85.43
CA ASN A 612 -21.97 19.84 -85.09
C ASN A 612 -20.55 19.35 -84.78
N LEU A 613 -19.53 19.83 -85.50
CA LEU A 613 -18.13 19.52 -85.23
C LEU A 613 -17.68 20.09 -83.87
N LEU A 614 -18.04 21.34 -83.56
CA LEU A 614 -17.76 21.94 -82.26
C LEU A 614 -18.44 21.18 -81.11
N GLU A 615 -19.71 20.81 -81.26
CA GLU A 615 -20.45 20.05 -80.24
C GLU A 615 -19.86 18.64 -80.01
N ILE A 616 -19.37 17.97 -81.07
CA ILE A 616 -18.64 16.70 -80.95
C ILE A 616 -17.30 16.90 -80.23
N THR A 617 -16.55 17.97 -80.55
CA THR A 617 -15.28 18.25 -79.88
C THR A 617 -15.47 18.61 -78.40
N GLU A 618 -16.52 19.35 -78.06
CA GLU A 618 -16.88 19.67 -76.67
C GLU A 618 -17.35 18.42 -75.92
N LYS A 619 -18.17 17.56 -76.55
CA LYS A 619 -18.56 16.27 -75.97
C LYS A 619 -17.35 15.36 -75.73
N ASN A 620 -16.39 15.31 -76.64
CA ASN A 620 -15.16 14.54 -76.46
C ASN A 620 -14.27 15.11 -75.36
N LYS A 621 -14.18 16.45 -75.24
CA LYS A 621 -13.47 17.12 -74.12
C LYS A 621 -14.12 16.82 -72.77
N MET A 622 -15.45 16.96 -72.69
CA MET A 622 -16.23 16.63 -71.50
C MET A 622 -16.12 15.14 -71.13
N MET A 623 -16.04 14.24 -72.12
CA MET A 623 -15.86 12.81 -71.89
C MET A 623 -14.46 12.49 -71.38
N SER A 624 -13.42 13.12 -71.94
CA SER A 624 -12.03 13.00 -71.47
C SER A 624 -11.85 13.55 -70.05
N GLU A 625 -12.46 14.70 -69.72
CA GLU A 625 -12.46 15.23 -68.34
C GLU A 625 -13.19 14.30 -67.36
N LYS A 626 -14.31 13.69 -67.78
CA LYS A 626 -15.01 12.68 -66.97
C LYS A 626 -14.16 11.43 -66.77
N GLU A 627 -13.46 10.98 -67.80
CA GLU A 627 -12.57 9.81 -67.74
C GLU A 627 -11.39 10.06 -66.79
N ILE A 628 -10.74 11.23 -66.87
CA ILE A 628 -9.68 11.65 -65.94
C ILE A 628 -10.21 11.73 -64.50
N ASN A 629 -11.42 12.24 -64.30
CA ASN A 629 -12.03 12.33 -62.97
C ASN A 629 -12.42 10.95 -62.41
N LEU A 630 -12.90 10.04 -63.27
CA LEU A 630 -13.16 8.65 -62.89
C LEU A 630 -11.87 7.92 -62.56
N GLU A 631 -10.80 8.12 -63.33
CA GLU A 631 -9.49 7.53 -63.08
C GLU A 631 -8.92 8.01 -61.75
N LYS A 632 -8.96 9.32 -61.47
CA LYS A 632 -8.58 9.88 -60.16
C LYS A 632 -9.39 9.26 -59.03
N ARG A 633 -10.71 9.07 -59.22
CA ARG A 633 -11.58 8.45 -58.22
C ARG A 633 -11.23 6.98 -58.01
N CYS A 634 -10.92 6.23 -59.06
CA CYS A 634 -10.47 4.84 -58.96
C CYS A 634 -9.12 4.74 -58.24
N GLN A 635 -8.16 5.64 -58.54
CA GLN A 635 -6.87 5.70 -57.84
C GLN A 635 -7.04 6.04 -56.36
N LEU A 636 -7.92 6.99 -56.04
CA LEU A 636 -8.21 7.37 -54.65
C LEU A 636 -8.86 6.20 -53.90
N LEU A 637 -9.85 5.54 -54.50
CA LEU A 637 -10.48 4.36 -53.92
C LEU A 637 -9.48 3.21 -53.73
N GLN A 638 -8.55 3.01 -54.68
CA GLN A 638 -7.49 2.00 -54.57
C GLN A 638 -6.51 2.34 -53.44
N SER A 639 -6.18 3.62 -53.25
CA SER A 639 -5.34 4.07 -52.13
C SER A 639 -6.04 3.91 -50.78
N GLU A 640 -7.35 4.19 -50.71
CA GLU A 640 -8.17 3.97 -49.51
C GLU A 640 -8.28 2.48 -49.18
N LEU A 641 -8.47 1.63 -50.17
CA LEU A 641 -8.56 0.18 -49.98
C LEU A 641 -7.21 -0.40 -49.54
N ASN A 642 -6.10 0.07 -50.11
CA ASN A 642 -4.76 -0.31 -49.65
C ASN A 642 -4.49 0.18 -48.22
N GLY A 643 -4.92 1.40 -47.88
CA GLY A 643 -4.85 1.92 -46.51
C GLY A 643 -5.65 1.06 -45.53
N MET A 644 -6.89 0.74 -45.88
CA MET A 644 -7.76 -0.12 -45.08
C MET A 644 -7.18 -1.54 -44.94
N LEU A 645 -6.57 -2.09 -45.98
CA LEU A 645 -5.92 -3.40 -45.94
C LEU A 645 -4.69 -3.40 -45.02
N ASN A 646 -3.89 -2.34 -45.06
CA ASN A 646 -2.77 -2.17 -44.13
C ASN A 646 -3.25 -2.02 -42.67
N ASP A 647 -4.34 -1.29 -42.44
CA ASP A 647 -4.95 -1.19 -41.11
C ASP A 647 -5.47 -2.54 -40.64
N PHE A 648 -6.09 -3.35 -41.51
CA PHE A 648 -6.51 -4.71 -41.18
C PHE A 648 -5.32 -5.62 -40.86
N GLU A 649 -4.23 -5.53 -41.61
CA GLU A 649 -3.02 -6.29 -41.33
C GLU A 649 -2.43 -5.90 -39.97
N GLN A 650 -2.38 -4.59 -39.66
CA GLN A 650 -1.90 -4.10 -38.38
C GLN A 650 -2.81 -4.53 -37.22
N ILE A 651 -4.13 -4.44 -37.38
CA ILE A 651 -5.10 -4.92 -36.39
C ILE A 651 -4.93 -6.43 -36.18
N THR A 652 -4.71 -7.20 -37.26
CA THR A 652 -4.54 -8.65 -37.17
C THR A 652 -3.24 -9.01 -36.45
N ARG A 653 -2.14 -8.30 -36.72
CA ARG A 653 -0.88 -8.49 -35.97
C ARG A 653 -1.05 -8.15 -34.49
N ASN A 654 -1.63 -7.00 -34.18
CA ASN A 654 -1.90 -6.61 -32.80
C ASN A 654 -2.81 -7.64 -32.10
N MET A 655 -3.80 -8.20 -32.79
CA MET A 655 -4.67 -9.24 -32.23
C MET A 655 -3.91 -10.53 -31.94
N LEU A 656 -2.98 -10.94 -32.81
CA LEU A 656 -2.09 -12.08 -32.55
C LEU A 656 -1.14 -11.81 -31.39
N ASP A 657 -0.58 -10.60 -31.29
CA ASP A 657 0.29 -10.20 -30.18
C ASP A 657 -0.48 -10.24 -28.86
N PHE A 658 -1.69 -9.69 -28.80
CA PHE A 658 -2.55 -9.77 -27.62
C PHE A 658 -2.98 -11.21 -27.30
N GLU A 659 -3.21 -12.06 -28.30
CA GLU A 659 -3.50 -13.47 -28.07
C GLU A 659 -2.29 -14.19 -27.49
N SER A 660 -1.08 -13.90 -27.98
CA SER A 660 0.16 -14.44 -27.43
C SER A 660 0.41 -13.98 -25.98
N GLU A 661 0.23 -12.69 -25.68
CA GLU A 661 0.36 -12.14 -24.34
C GLU A 661 -0.70 -12.72 -23.40
N ARG A 662 -1.94 -12.88 -23.89
CA ARG A 662 -3.00 -13.55 -23.14
C ARG A 662 -2.61 -14.98 -22.79
N THR A 663 -2.09 -15.77 -23.73
CA THR A 663 -1.64 -17.14 -23.43
C THR A 663 -0.49 -17.17 -22.43
N HIS A 664 0.42 -16.19 -22.50
CA HIS A 664 1.49 -16.05 -21.51
C HIS A 664 0.93 -15.75 -20.12
N LEU A 665 0.00 -14.80 -20.02
CA LEU A 665 -0.66 -14.45 -18.75
C LEU A 665 -1.48 -15.63 -18.20
N GLU A 666 -2.22 -16.36 -19.04
CA GLU A 666 -2.93 -17.58 -18.65
C GLU A 666 -1.97 -18.62 -18.05
N ASN A 667 -0.82 -18.86 -18.68
CA ASN A 667 0.21 -19.76 -18.15
C ASN A 667 0.74 -19.27 -16.80
N THR A 668 1.04 -17.97 -16.65
CA THR A 668 1.51 -17.44 -15.36
C THR A 668 0.45 -17.58 -14.26
N ILE A 669 -0.82 -17.34 -14.57
CA ILE A 669 -1.94 -17.51 -13.64
C ILE A 669 -2.04 -18.98 -13.21
N ASP A 670 -1.89 -19.92 -14.13
CA ASP A 670 -1.95 -21.35 -13.81
C ASP A 670 -0.77 -21.76 -12.91
N THR A 671 0.45 -21.27 -13.16
CA THR A 671 1.58 -21.52 -12.26
C THR A 671 1.40 -20.89 -10.86
N LEU A 672 0.78 -19.71 -10.79
CA LEU A 672 0.49 -19.05 -9.51
C LEU A 672 -0.60 -19.79 -8.74
N LYS A 673 -1.64 -20.29 -9.43
CA LYS A 673 -2.66 -21.14 -8.81
C LYS A 673 -2.07 -22.43 -8.26
N GLU A 674 -1.19 -23.10 -9.00
CA GLU A 674 -0.51 -24.31 -8.52
C GLU A 674 0.31 -24.02 -7.25
N LYS A 675 1.05 -22.91 -7.23
CA LYS A 675 1.79 -22.46 -6.03
C LYS A 675 0.86 -22.13 -4.86
N CYS A 676 -0.27 -21.49 -5.12
CA CYS A 676 -1.27 -21.20 -4.08
C CYS A 676 -1.86 -22.50 -3.52
N GLU A 677 -2.24 -23.45 -4.37
CA GLU A 677 -2.73 -24.78 -3.96
C GLU A 677 -1.67 -25.53 -3.14
N GLU A 678 -0.39 -25.45 -3.53
CA GLU A 678 0.71 -26.05 -2.79
C GLU A 678 0.90 -25.40 -1.40
N LEU A 679 0.86 -24.07 -1.32
CA LEU A 679 0.98 -23.34 -0.06
C LEU A 679 -0.21 -23.58 0.86
N GLU A 680 -1.43 -23.62 0.32
CA GLU A 680 -2.64 -23.99 1.06
C GLU A 680 -2.57 -25.44 1.55
N GLY A 681 -2.03 -26.35 0.74
CA GLY A 681 -1.70 -27.72 1.12
C GLY A 681 -0.79 -27.73 2.35
N ARG A 682 0.38 -27.08 2.25
CA ARG A 682 1.37 -26.98 3.35
C ARG A 682 0.79 -26.32 4.61
N LEU A 683 -0.03 -25.28 4.47
CA LEU A 683 -0.70 -24.64 5.59
C LEU A 683 -1.71 -25.56 6.25
N SER A 684 -2.48 -26.31 5.47
CA SER A 684 -3.43 -27.28 5.99
C SER A 684 -2.74 -28.43 6.72
N ASP A 685 -1.61 -28.92 6.20
CA ASP A 685 -0.79 -29.94 6.85
C ASP A 685 -0.21 -29.44 8.18
N LYS A 686 0.33 -28.21 8.18
CA LYS A 686 0.77 -27.56 9.42
C LYS A 686 -0.40 -27.39 10.39
N LYS A 687 -1.58 -26.95 9.94
CA LYS A 687 -2.75 -26.78 10.82
C LYS A 687 -3.21 -28.11 11.44
N ILE A 688 -3.19 -29.20 10.68
CA ILE A 688 -3.46 -30.55 11.18
C ILE A 688 -2.39 -31.00 12.17
N GLN A 689 -1.12 -30.66 11.92
CA GLN A 689 0.00 -30.93 12.83
C GLN A 689 -0.12 -30.14 14.15
N TRP A 690 -0.55 -28.88 14.09
CA TRP A 690 -0.80 -28.04 15.26
C TRP A 690 -1.99 -28.54 16.07
N LEU A 691 -3.11 -28.91 15.43
CA LEU A 691 -4.22 -29.62 16.09
C LEU A 691 -3.78 -30.97 16.69
N GLY A 692 -2.75 -31.59 16.11
CA GLY A 692 -2.11 -32.80 16.65
C GLY A 692 -1.27 -32.55 17.91
N LYS A 693 -0.62 -31.37 18.02
CA LYS A 693 0.22 -30.97 19.15
C LYS A 693 -0.56 -30.33 20.30
N GLU A 694 -1.66 -29.64 20.01
CA GLU A 694 -2.50 -28.97 21.02
C GLU A 694 -3.21 -29.97 21.96
N ASN A 695 -3.41 -31.22 21.50
CA ASN A 695 -3.94 -32.31 22.32
C ASN A 695 -2.85 -33.15 23.03
N LEU A 696 -1.57 -32.76 22.98
CA LEU A 696 -0.49 -33.39 23.74
C LEU A 696 0.05 -32.41 24.80
N SER A 697 -0.82 -31.97 25.71
CA SER A 697 -0.38 -31.38 26.98
C SER A 697 -0.15 -32.52 27.98
N PRO A 698 1.05 -32.67 28.59
CA PRO A 698 1.32 -33.77 29.49
C PRO A 698 0.68 -33.49 30.85
N LYS A 699 -0.58 -33.91 31.02
CA LYS A 699 -1.20 -34.04 32.35
C LYS A 699 -1.52 -35.51 32.60
N LYS A 700 -0.80 -36.06 33.59
CA LYS A 700 -0.82 -37.45 34.04
C LYS A 700 -2.24 -37.99 34.27
N SER A 701 -2.63 -39.02 33.54
CA SER A 701 -3.56 -40.08 34.01
C SER A 701 -3.41 -41.35 33.15
N ASN A 702 -3.11 -42.48 33.81
CA ASN A 702 -2.80 -43.77 33.19
C ASN A 702 -4.05 -44.51 32.66
N THR A 703 -4.63 -44.07 31.54
CA THR A 703 -5.71 -44.80 30.83
C THR A 703 -5.64 -44.60 29.30
N GLU A 704 -4.47 -44.80 28.69
CA GLU A 704 -4.22 -44.40 27.29
C GLU A 704 -3.70 -45.54 26.37
N HIS A 705 -4.52 -46.54 26.05
CA HIS A 705 -4.21 -47.38 24.88
C HIS A 705 -5.37 -47.52 23.89
N ASP A 706 -6.63 -47.53 24.34
CA ASP A 706 -7.78 -47.69 23.43
C ASP A 706 -8.29 -46.37 22.82
N GLU A 707 -8.14 -45.24 23.53
CA GLU A 707 -8.57 -43.92 23.01
C GLU A 707 -7.62 -43.37 21.94
N ALA A 708 -6.32 -43.62 22.06
CA ALA A 708 -5.32 -43.16 21.08
C ALA A 708 -5.52 -43.83 19.70
N MET A 709 -5.91 -45.10 19.66
CA MET A 709 -6.19 -45.83 18.43
C MET A 709 -7.49 -45.32 17.76
N ASN A 710 -8.51 -44.98 18.56
CA ASN A 710 -9.76 -44.42 18.07
C ASN A 710 -9.61 -42.97 17.57
N ILE A 711 -8.80 -42.15 18.25
CA ILE A 711 -8.46 -40.79 17.82
C ILE A 711 -7.57 -40.80 16.56
N ALA A 712 -6.65 -41.75 16.44
CA ALA A 712 -5.84 -41.93 15.22
C ALA A 712 -6.70 -42.38 14.03
N LEU A 713 -7.71 -43.22 14.26
CA LEU A 713 -8.69 -43.64 13.25
C LEU A 713 -9.57 -42.46 12.81
N LEU A 714 -10.11 -41.68 13.76
CA LEU A 714 -10.86 -40.45 13.47
C LEU A 714 -10.03 -39.42 12.70
N ARG A 715 -8.74 -39.27 13.01
CA ARG A 715 -7.81 -38.43 12.25
C ARG A 715 -7.58 -38.94 10.83
N LYS A 716 -7.54 -40.25 10.64
CA LYS A 716 -7.42 -40.88 9.31
C LYS A 716 -8.70 -40.67 8.50
N GLU A 717 -9.86 -40.84 9.12
CA GLU A 717 -11.17 -40.58 8.51
C GLU A 717 -11.37 -39.10 8.20
N PHE A 718 -10.95 -38.18 9.07
CA PHE A 718 -11.04 -36.74 8.80
C PHE A 718 -10.11 -36.32 7.65
N ARG A 719 -8.87 -36.83 7.59
CA ARG A 719 -7.99 -36.60 6.44
C ARG A 719 -8.59 -37.13 5.15
N LYS A 720 -9.17 -38.33 5.20
CA LYS A 720 -9.83 -38.96 4.07
C LYS A 720 -11.05 -38.16 3.61
N MET A 721 -11.88 -37.69 4.53
CA MET A 721 -13.04 -36.84 4.24
C MET A 721 -12.63 -35.49 3.64
N VAL A 722 -11.58 -34.84 4.17
CA VAL A 722 -11.08 -33.57 3.59
C VAL A 722 -10.50 -33.79 2.19
N GLN A 723 -9.80 -34.91 1.98
CA GLN A 723 -9.30 -35.29 0.65
C GLN A 723 -10.46 -35.58 -0.32
N GLU A 724 -11.49 -36.31 0.10
CA GLU A 724 -12.69 -36.58 -0.68
C GLU A 724 -13.44 -35.29 -1.04
N ILE A 725 -13.59 -34.34 -0.11
CA ILE A 725 -14.22 -33.03 -0.38
C ILE A 725 -13.39 -32.23 -1.40
N ARG A 726 -12.06 -32.25 -1.30
CA ARG A 726 -11.17 -31.58 -2.27
C ARG A 726 -11.26 -32.22 -3.65
N GLU A 727 -11.28 -33.55 -3.72
CA GLU A 727 -11.44 -34.29 -4.98
C GLU A 727 -12.82 -34.04 -5.61
N GLU A 728 -13.88 -33.96 -4.80
CA GLU A 728 -15.21 -33.58 -5.27
C GLU A 728 -15.26 -32.14 -5.78
N HIS A 729 -14.68 -31.18 -5.06
CA HIS A 729 -14.60 -29.78 -5.51
C HIS A 729 -13.78 -29.64 -6.80
N SER A 730 -12.65 -30.35 -6.92
CA SER A 730 -11.84 -30.38 -8.14
C SER A 730 -12.59 -30.99 -9.32
N LYS A 731 -13.31 -32.11 -9.10
CA LYS A 731 -14.19 -32.72 -10.13
C LYS A 731 -15.31 -31.78 -10.55
N LYS A 732 -15.97 -31.09 -9.61
CA LYS A 732 -17.04 -30.13 -9.90
C LYS A 732 -16.53 -28.94 -10.69
N MET A 733 -15.36 -28.40 -10.33
CA MET A 733 -14.72 -27.31 -11.07
C MET A 733 -14.35 -27.75 -12.50
N LYS A 734 -13.79 -28.95 -12.68
CA LYS A 734 -13.48 -29.49 -14.01
C LYS A 734 -14.74 -29.68 -14.87
N ALA A 735 -15.83 -30.18 -14.29
CA ALA A 735 -17.11 -30.32 -14.98
C ALA A 735 -17.68 -28.95 -15.38
N GLU A 736 -17.60 -27.94 -14.52
CA GLU A 736 -18.05 -26.57 -14.83
C GLU A 736 -17.21 -25.91 -15.94
N LEU A 737 -15.89 -26.12 -15.95
CA LEU A 737 -15.01 -25.67 -17.03
C LEU A 737 -15.31 -26.38 -18.36
N GLU A 738 -15.67 -27.65 -18.34
CA GLU A 738 -16.02 -28.41 -19.53
C GLU A 738 -17.39 -28.00 -20.10
N GLU A 739 -18.38 -27.72 -19.24
CA GLU A 739 -19.64 -27.10 -19.65
C GLU A 739 -19.44 -25.68 -20.21
N ARG A 740 -18.56 -24.86 -19.60
CA ARG A 740 -18.17 -23.56 -20.16
C ARG A 740 -17.55 -23.71 -21.55
N ARG A 741 -16.64 -24.67 -21.75
CA ARG A 741 -16.04 -24.93 -23.08
C ARG A 741 -17.09 -25.35 -24.10
N LYS A 742 -18.07 -26.17 -23.72
CA LYS A 742 -19.19 -26.54 -24.60
C LYS A 742 -20.04 -25.33 -24.99
N ILE A 743 -20.39 -24.47 -24.03
CA ILE A 743 -21.17 -23.25 -24.28
C ILE A 743 -20.37 -22.28 -25.17
N GLU A 744 -19.07 -22.14 -24.93
CA GLU A 744 -18.21 -21.29 -25.74
C GLU A 744 -18.10 -21.81 -27.19
N ASN A 745 -17.96 -23.12 -27.37
CA ASN A 745 -17.97 -23.73 -28.70
C ASN A 745 -19.32 -23.57 -29.41
N ALA A 746 -20.43 -23.71 -28.70
CA ALA A 746 -21.77 -23.44 -29.23
C ALA A 746 -21.95 -21.97 -29.60
N LEU A 747 -21.45 -21.03 -28.80
CA LEU A 747 -21.45 -19.60 -29.11
C LEU A 747 -20.57 -19.28 -30.32
N ARG A 748 -19.41 -19.92 -30.45
CA ARG A 748 -18.53 -19.78 -31.62
C ARG A 748 -19.21 -20.31 -32.88
N GLN A 749 -19.91 -21.44 -32.81
CA GLN A 749 -20.71 -21.98 -33.91
C GLN A 749 -21.88 -21.05 -34.26
N LEU A 750 -22.68 -20.60 -33.29
CA LEU A 750 -23.77 -19.64 -33.53
C LEU A 750 -23.26 -18.32 -34.12
N LYS A 751 -22.11 -17.82 -33.67
CA LYS A 751 -21.48 -16.63 -34.23
C LYS A 751 -21.04 -16.87 -35.68
N LYS A 752 -20.50 -18.04 -35.99
CA LYS A 752 -20.13 -18.43 -37.36
C LYS A 752 -21.37 -18.54 -38.26
N ASP A 753 -22.45 -19.12 -37.75
CA ASP A 753 -23.73 -19.25 -38.47
C ASP A 753 -24.40 -17.89 -38.69
N MET A 754 -24.34 -16.97 -37.72
CA MET A 754 -24.80 -15.59 -37.91
C MET A 754 -23.99 -14.83 -38.95
N ILE A 755 -22.67 -15.02 -38.98
CA ILE A 755 -21.81 -14.39 -40.01
C ILE A 755 -22.11 -14.98 -41.39
N GLN A 756 -22.39 -16.28 -41.49
CA GLN A 756 -22.80 -16.91 -42.75
C GLN A 756 -24.21 -16.49 -43.19
N ASN A 757 -25.16 -16.33 -42.27
CA ASN A 757 -26.53 -15.89 -42.58
C ASN A 757 -26.65 -14.39 -42.88
N ASN A 758 -25.69 -13.56 -42.47
CA ASN A 758 -25.63 -12.13 -42.83
C ASN A 758 -25.00 -11.88 -44.22
N HIS A 759 -24.64 -12.94 -44.96
CA HIS A 759 -24.09 -12.88 -46.32
C HIS A 759 -25.06 -13.36 -47.41
N ILE A 760 -26.35 -13.48 -47.10
CA ILE A 760 -27.47 -13.59 -48.05
C ILE A 760 -28.24 -12.27 -47.98
#